data_AF-A0A4V3GHP8-F1
#
_entry.id   AF-A0A4V3GHP8-F1
#
_cell.length_a   1.000
_cell.length_b   1.000
_cell.length_c   1.000
_cell.angle_alpha   90.00
_cell.angle_beta   90.00
_cell.angle_gamma   90.00
#
_symmetry.space_group_name_H-M   'P 1'
#
loop_
_entity.id
_entity.type
_entity.pdbx_description
1 polymer ?
#
loop_
_entity_poly.entity_id
_entity_poly.type
_entity_poly.pdbx_seq_one_letter_code
_entity_poly.pdbx_strand_id
1 'polypeptide(L)'
;MTETLVPRSVDARPSGDVGSLRLQVLGPLRVWHGGVEVDPGPRQQAYLLALLLARVGRPIGAGELIDLIWGENVPASALNVIHKYVGSLRRLLEPALRPRQPGAFIVRSANGYLCTAGPDVLDLAGFRQLLARARTALENNREAAALDQYAAALELWSGQAGGGAAHSPVAAPIFAGLDEEFFGACVEAAELAVSLNRPDRVLPALHLASTMAPLHEPVHAGLVRALCAAGQQAEALTAYDMIRRRLADDLGIDPGAALQSAQRHVLEQSAQSAPPPLRAVPAGLDGELVGRTEEFSMLRSAVEPALVAGTAVVLLEGEPGIGKTRLLQEIARHAQDRTARVVWGHGLQGGGAPTMWPWVEVIESLLESRSTTRRAEWLAGDLSRLTASRDAAGAAPAVPDDGTRFRLFEEVVGAISEAASERPLVIVLDDLQWADPASLHLLDHVVARLPAGTAVVAALRNRDPSLSIELARVLAAASRMPGHRRLLVGPLDAGGVAELMRRETGDLPAAEVSRAVHARTAGNPFFVQEVARVLTNGSSLTEECVLRSGVPLTVRDVVRDRMAALDPDVQALLQLAALAGRSVELVLLARIAGADVPTCLERLEPVRDLGLAGPAPGDPFSYCFTHDLVREAVCEAIPPGRAASLHRVVADAIEAIGPGDDSLAERAAHHLWEAGPLIDPARTVAALLRAGARATAKTALRDAERHLVRAVERARAAALLDVELEALSRLIAVAGMRSMYAAASVDLLERAETVAKALGRERQAAGFLFSRWTAHVQGLEHERSCPLADRLLEQGSASSDPVVRGYGDAAWGIQQWHLGRVGASYRHLTAAASLGLAGDHRPDPVRDGLRLLIVATLAEISAYHGKSAQARAVLDRLVADAADDAYATTVATCMASRVASVVGDPEWALQAAGRGIAADPQFSFGFLGTYLRLARHWALAMTGHDPGAAADAAERLIVANLTKPIRSCVSTWYALLAEMRVAAGTTDAAAVALDQADNCRDRYGQRSADGLLLLVRAQLAKKLADPGGAVRLAEEARAVAGRQEAYLFVQRAELLLTDLTRQELGVQ
;
A
#
# COMPACT_ATOMS: atom_id res chain seq x y z
N MET A 1 51.55 -11.80 39.36
CA MET A 1 51.29 -10.89 38.22
C MET A 1 49.83 -11.03 37.85
N THR A 2 48.99 -10.10 38.31
CA THR A 2 47.65 -9.84 37.76
C THR A 2 47.14 -8.50 38.28
N GLU A 3 46.45 -7.81 37.38
CA GLU A 3 46.23 -6.36 37.32
C GLU A 3 45.16 -5.82 38.29
N THR A 4 45.27 -4.51 38.51
CA THR A 4 44.39 -3.67 39.33
C THR A 4 43.57 -2.77 38.41
N LEU A 5 42.23 -2.82 38.54
CA LEU A 5 41.31 -1.87 37.90
C LEU A 5 40.34 -1.33 38.95
N VAL A 6 40.28 0.00 39.05
CA VAL A 6 39.48 0.81 39.96
C VAL A 6 38.27 1.37 39.19
N PRO A 7 37.02 1.29 39.69
CA PRO A 7 35.92 2.08 39.15
C PRO A 7 35.67 3.36 39.97
N ARG A 8 35.53 4.49 39.25
CA ARG A 8 35.14 5.81 39.77
C ARG A 8 33.62 5.89 40.01
N SER A 9 33.26 6.60 41.07
CA SER A 9 31.91 6.85 41.60
C SER A 9 31.11 7.90 40.82
N VAL A 10 29.82 7.68 40.64
CA VAL A 10 28.81 8.75 40.50
C VAL A 10 27.57 8.34 41.30
N ASP A 11 27.46 8.84 42.53
CA ASP A 11 26.23 8.81 43.33
C ASP A 11 25.97 10.24 43.81
N ALA A 12 24.98 10.90 43.20
CA ALA A 12 24.38 12.13 43.70
C ALA A 12 22.94 12.21 43.16
N ARG A 13 22.04 11.42 43.74
CA ARG A 13 20.59 11.66 43.63
C ARG A 13 20.18 12.68 44.70
N PRO A 14 19.36 13.69 44.37
CA PRO A 14 18.78 14.57 45.38
C PRO A 14 17.83 13.79 46.27
N SER A 15 17.98 14.02 47.57
CA SER A 15 17.22 13.44 48.66
C SER A 15 15.74 13.89 48.66
N GLY A 16 14.83 12.90 48.65
CA GLY A 16 13.60 12.88 49.46
C GLY A 16 12.43 13.80 49.11
N ASP A 17 11.47 13.27 48.35
CA ASP A 17 10.06 13.31 48.80
C ASP A 17 9.38 11.97 48.46
N VAL A 18 9.02 11.22 49.51
CA VAL A 18 8.47 9.86 49.41
C VAL A 18 6.97 9.99 49.23
N GLY A 19 6.56 10.26 47.98
CA GLY A 19 5.14 10.36 47.61
C GLY A 19 4.83 10.81 46.17
N SER A 20 5.83 11.18 45.37
CA SER A 20 5.58 11.79 44.05
C SER A 20 5.35 10.75 42.94
N LEU A 21 4.33 11.02 42.12
CA LEU A 21 4.06 10.33 40.85
C LEU A 21 5.13 10.75 39.83
N ARG A 22 5.70 9.79 39.10
CA ARG A 22 6.60 10.06 37.96
C ARG A 22 6.15 9.28 36.72
N LEU A 23 6.20 9.94 35.57
CA LEU A 23 5.77 9.44 34.27
C LEU A 23 6.91 9.61 33.26
N GLN A 24 7.18 8.55 32.49
CA GLN A 24 8.17 8.57 31.41
C GLN A 24 7.51 8.22 30.08
N VAL A 25 7.75 9.05 29.06
CA VAL A 25 7.37 8.81 27.67
C VAL A 25 8.52 9.05 26.68
N LEU A 26 9.63 9.67 27.11
CA LEU A 26 10.86 9.90 26.34
C LEU A 26 11.75 8.64 26.28
N GLY A 27 11.14 7.56 25.81
CA GLY A 27 11.63 6.19 25.88
C GLY A 27 10.46 5.23 26.08
N PRO A 28 10.68 4.00 26.59
CA PRO A 28 9.58 3.10 26.93
C PRO A 28 8.64 3.74 27.97
N LEU A 29 7.33 3.58 27.78
CA LEU A 29 6.33 4.09 28.71
C LEU A 29 6.50 3.44 30.09
N ARG A 30 6.73 4.27 31.13
CA ARG A 30 6.86 3.81 32.51
C ARG A 30 6.16 4.76 33.48
N VAL A 31 5.64 4.19 34.57
CA VAL A 31 4.89 4.91 35.62
C VAL A 31 5.46 4.50 36.98
N TRP A 32 5.78 5.46 37.84
CA TRP A 32 6.21 5.20 39.21
C TRP A 32 5.35 5.91 40.23
N HIS A 33 5.14 5.24 41.36
CA HIS A 33 4.55 5.80 42.58
C HIS A 33 5.48 5.61 43.75
N GLY A 34 5.90 6.70 44.40
CA GLY A 34 6.80 6.64 45.56
C GLY A 34 8.09 5.86 45.27
N GLY A 35 8.58 5.91 44.03
CA GLY A 35 9.76 5.19 43.56
C GLY A 35 9.54 3.75 43.10
N VAL A 36 8.32 3.20 43.21
CA VAL A 36 7.98 1.84 42.74
C VAL A 36 7.35 1.91 41.36
N GLU A 37 7.86 1.14 40.40
CA GLU A 37 7.31 1.06 39.05
C GLU A 37 5.98 0.29 39.06
N VAL A 38 4.95 0.84 38.40
CA VAL A 38 3.60 0.29 38.36
C VAL A 38 3.22 0.01 36.90
N ASP A 39 2.60 -1.15 36.67
CA ASP A 39 2.11 -1.53 35.34
C ASP A 39 0.97 -0.59 34.88
N PRO A 40 1.13 0.12 33.73
CA PRO A 40 0.07 0.96 33.18
C PRO A 40 -1.14 0.17 32.66
N GLY A 41 -1.08 -1.16 32.67
CA GLY A 41 -2.16 -2.07 32.36
C GLY A 41 -2.07 -2.67 30.96
N PRO A 42 -3.18 -3.25 30.44
CA PRO A 42 -3.20 -3.90 29.13
C PRO A 42 -2.70 -2.98 28.01
N ARG A 43 -2.11 -3.56 26.95
CA ARG A 43 -1.45 -2.83 25.85
C ARG A 43 -2.23 -1.61 25.33
N GLN A 44 -3.54 -1.72 25.11
CA GLN A 44 -4.37 -0.60 24.64
C GLN A 44 -4.57 0.51 25.70
N GLN A 45 -4.65 0.15 26.99
CA GLN A 45 -4.72 1.11 28.09
C GLN A 45 -3.40 1.86 28.25
N ALA A 46 -2.28 1.14 28.23
CA ALA A 46 -0.94 1.72 28.28
C ALA A 46 -0.70 2.64 27.07
N TYR A 47 -1.11 2.21 25.88
CA TYR A 47 -0.98 3.02 24.67
C TYR A 47 -1.83 4.29 24.70
N LEU A 48 -3.06 4.23 25.23
CA LEU A 48 -3.89 5.41 25.47
C LEU A 48 -3.19 6.40 26.41
N LEU A 49 -2.54 5.92 27.47
CA LEU A 49 -1.75 6.77 28.36
C LEU A 49 -0.61 7.43 27.58
N ALA A 50 0.17 6.67 26.80
CA ALA A 50 1.28 7.21 26.01
C ALA A 50 0.82 8.34 25.06
N LEU A 51 -0.33 8.20 24.39
CA LEU A 51 -0.90 9.25 23.53
C LEU A 51 -1.24 10.52 24.30
N LEU A 52 -1.86 10.38 25.48
CA LEU A 52 -2.19 11.51 26.35
C LEU A 52 -0.94 12.22 26.87
N LEU A 53 0.12 11.47 27.20
CA LEU A 53 1.40 12.04 27.65
C LEU A 53 2.14 12.74 26.51
N ALA A 54 2.21 12.13 25.32
CA ALA A 54 2.86 12.70 24.14
C ALA A 54 2.25 14.05 23.71
N ARG A 55 0.96 14.24 23.98
CA ARG A 55 0.23 15.50 23.76
C ARG A 55 -0.11 16.24 25.05
N VAL A 56 0.74 16.15 26.08
CA VAL A 56 0.57 16.91 27.33
C VAL A 56 0.24 18.38 27.05
N GLY A 57 -0.76 18.92 27.76
CA GLY A 57 -1.24 20.29 27.59
C GLY A 57 -2.17 20.52 26.38
N ARG A 58 -2.42 19.52 25.53
CA ARG A 58 -3.34 19.60 24.38
C ARG A 58 -4.50 18.60 24.51
N PRO A 59 -5.77 19.01 24.33
CA PRO A 59 -6.90 18.09 24.40
C PRO A 59 -6.91 17.16 23.17
N ILE A 60 -7.20 15.88 23.38
CA ILE A 60 -7.44 14.89 22.31
C ILE A 60 -8.91 14.46 22.36
N GLY A 61 -9.60 14.55 21.23
CA GLY A 61 -11.01 14.16 21.13
C GLY A 61 -11.23 12.66 21.37
N ALA A 62 -12.40 12.27 21.88
CA ALA A 62 -12.72 10.85 22.06
C ALA A 62 -12.75 10.07 20.73
N GLY A 63 -13.23 10.70 19.64
CA GLY A 63 -13.17 10.13 18.28
C GLY A 63 -11.73 10.00 17.78
N GLU A 64 -10.91 11.03 17.96
CA GLU A 64 -9.49 11.01 17.58
C GLU A 64 -8.70 9.93 18.34
N LEU A 65 -8.96 9.74 19.64
CA LEU A 65 -8.38 8.63 20.41
C LEU A 65 -8.82 7.26 19.88
N ILE A 66 -10.06 7.14 19.39
CA ILE A 66 -10.55 5.90 18.79
C ILE A 66 -9.78 5.62 17.49
N ASP A 67 -9.63 6.61 16.64
CA ASP A 67 -8.91 6.50 15.38
C ASP A 67 -7.42 6.16 15.60
N LEU A 68 -6.77 6.82 16.57
CA LEU A 68 -5.36 6.59 16.92
C LEU A 68 -5.10 5.21 17.54
N ILE A 69 -6.09 4.59 18.20
CA ILE A 69 -5.95 3.29 18.86
C ILE A 69 -6.36 2.13 17.95
N TRP A 70 -7.46 2.25 17.20
CA TRP A 70 -8.06 1.15 16.44
C TRP A 70 -7.94 1.29 14.91
N GLY A 71 -7.65 2.48 14.37
CA GLY A 71 -7.57 2.72 12.93
C GLY A 71 -8.86 2.31 12.22
N GLU A 72 -8.76 1.51 11.15
CA GLU A 72 -9.93 1.02 10.40
C GLU A 72 -10.73 -0.08 11.15
N ASN A 73 -10.17 -0.67 12.22
CA ASN A 73 -10.77 -1.79 12.95
C ASN A 73 -11.49 -1.34 14.24
N VAL A 74 -12.34 -0.31 14.15
CA VAL A 74 -13.04 0.26 15.30
C VAL A 74 -14.17 -0.67 15.80
N PRO A 75 -14.13 -1.15 17.06
CA PRO A 75 -15.25 -1.90 17.62
C PRO A 75 -16.42 -0.95 17.92
N ALA A 76 -17.66 -1.43 17.78
CA ALA A 76 -18.87 -0.66 18.12
C ALA A 76 -18.89 -0.15 19.58
N SER A 77 -18.10 -0.78 20.47
CA SER A 77 -17.96 -0.41 21.88
C SER A 77 -16.75 0.49 22.17
N ALA A 78 -16.03 1.00 21.16
CA ALA A 78 -14.76 1.73 21.34
C ALA A 78 -14.87 2.90 22.32
N LEU A 79 -15.94 3.71 22.22
CA LEU A 79 -16.16 4.83 23.15
C LEU A 79 -16.31 4.36 24.61
N ASN A 80 -17.00 3.25 24.85
CA ASN A 80 -17.13 2.66 26.19
C ASN A 80 -15.80 2.11 26.69
N VAL A 81 -14.97 1.56 25.80
CA VAL A 81 -13.62 1.07 26.13
C VAL A 81 -12.70 2.24 26.51
N ILE A 82 -12.72 3.35 25.78
CA ILE A 82 -12.00 4.58 26.13
C ILE A 82 -12.40 5.06 27.52
N HIS A 83 -13.69 5.15 27.82
CA HIS A 83 -14.18 5.58 29.13
C HIS A 83 -13.69 4.67 30.26
N LYS A 84 -13.70 3.35 30.02
CA LYS A 84 -13.18 2.36 30.97
C LYS A 84 -11.68 2.54 31.19
N TYR A 85 -10.88 2.70 30.14
CA TYR A 85 -9.44 2.89 30.25
C TYR A 85 -9.09 4.21 30.93
N VAL A 86 -9.75 5.32 30.60
CA VAL A 86 -9.53 6.59 31.29
C VAL A 86 -9.86 6.49 32.78
N GLY A 87 -10.95 5.82 33.15
CA GLY A 87 -11.30 5.60 34.56
C GLY A 87 -10.30 4.69 35.30
N SER A 88 -9.68 3.74 34.58
CA SER A 88 -8.60 2.90 35.09
C SER A 88 -7.31 3.70 35.31
N LEU A 89 -6.90 4.46 34.29
CA LEU A 89 -5.70 5.31 34.34
C LEU A 89 -5.79 6.42 35.39
N ARG A 90 -6.95 7.05 35.58
CA ARG A 90 -7.12 8.03 36.67
C ARG A 90 -6.83 7.43 38.04
N ARG A 91 -7.28 6.20 38.30
CA ARG A 91 -6.99 5.50 39.56
C ARG A 91 -5.55 5.01 39.66
N LEU A 92 -4.95 4.67 38.51
CA LEU A 92 -3.52 4.36 38.44
C LEU A 92 -2.69 5.59 38.82
N LEU A 93 -2.98 6.76 38.26
CA LEU A 93 -2.23 8.00 38.52
C LEU A 93 -2.56 8.59 39.90
N GLU A 94 -3.77 8.40 40.40
CA GLU A 94 -4.25 8.94 41.67
C GLU A 94 -4.92 7.82 42.51
N PRO A 95 -4.14 6.98 43.23
CA PRO A 95 -4.70 5.83 43.97
C PRO A 95 -5.73 6.19 45.05
N ALA A 96 -5.64 7.40 45.61
CA ALA A 96 -6.58 7.91 46.61
C ALA A 96 -7.90 8.47 46.00
N LEU A 97 -8.03 8.49 44.66
CA LEU A 97 -9.18 9.08 43.99
C LEU A 97 -10.45 8.24 44.23
N ARG A 98 -11.52 8.88 44.73
CA ARG A 98 -12.81 8.21 44.94
C ARG A 98 -13.48 7.88 43.60
N PRO A 99 -14.29 6.81 43.52
CA PRO A 99 -15.04 6.49 42.31
C PRO A 99 -15.88 7.69 41.82
N ARG A 100 -15.79 7.99 40.51
CA ARG A 100 -16.51 9.08 39.82
C ARG A 100 -16.02 10.51 40.10
N GLN A 101 -14.95 10.72 40.87
CA GLN A 101 -14.30 12.04 40.93
C GLN A 101 -13.44 12.30 39.69
N PRO A 102 -13.36 13.56 39.21
CA PRO A 102 -12.42 13.95 38.17
C PRO A 102 -10.99 13.89 38.74
N GLY A 103 -10.07 13.24 38.02
CA GLY A 103 -8.65 13.24 38.38
C GLY A 103 -7.96 14.55 37.99
N ALA A 104 -6.91 14.91 38.72
CA ALA A 104 -6.11 16.10 38.48
C ALA A 104 -5.17 15.99 37.27
N PHE A 105 -4.77 14.76 36.87
CA PHE A 105 -3.81 14.55 35.76
C PHE A 105 -4.47 14.29 34.41
N ILE A 106 -5.63 13.65 34.38
CA ILE A 106 -6.40 13.40 33.15
C ILE A 106 -7.76 14.07 33.30
N VAL A 107 -7.90 15.26 32.74
CA VAL A 107 -9.10 16.09 32.84
C VAL A 107 -9.98 15.89 31.61
N ARG A 108 -11.30 15.94 31.78
CA ARG A 108 -12.24 15.95 30.65
C ARG A 108 -12.34 17.38 30.11
N SER A 109 -12.17 17.56 28.80
CA SER A 109 -12.32 18.85 28.11
C SER A 109 -13.36 18.70 27.01
N ALA A 110 -14.39 19.54 26.96
CA ALA A 110 -15.54 19.54 26.01
C ALA A 110 -15.91 18.17 25.37
N ASN A 111 -15.16 17.68 24.38
CA ASN A 111 -15.38 16.42 23.66
C ASN A 111 -14.21 15.40 23.72
N GLY A 112 -13.35 15.48 24.74
CA GLY A 112 -12.10 14.71 24.81
C GLY A 112 -11.41 14.71 26.18
N TYR A 113 -10.13 14.37 26.17
CA TYR A 113 -9.29 14.23 27.35
C TYR A 113 -8.01 15.05 27.22
N LEU A 114 -7.57 15.63 28.32
CA LEU A 114 -6.38 16.46 28.42
C LEU A 114 -5.49 15.93 29.54
N CYS A 115 -4.21 15.75 29.26
CA CYS A 115 -3.20 15.50 30.30
C CYS A 115 -2.59 16.82 30.77
N THR A 116 -2.56 17.02 32.09
CA THR A 116 -2.09 18.24 32.77
C THR A 116 -0.85 18.00 33.64
N ALA A 117 -0.11 16.90 33.40
CA ALA A 117 1.10 16.60 34.14
C ALA A 117 2.18 17.67 33.93
N GLY A 118 2.68 18.23 35.03
CA GLY A 118 3.73 19.25 35.03
C GLY A 118 5.16 18.68 34.88
N PRO A 119 6.18 19.55 34.79
CA PRO A 119 7.57 19.15 34.56
C PRO A 119 8.17 18.31 35.70
N ASP A 120 7.64 18.42 36.92
CA ASP A 120 8.08 17.61 38.07
C ASP A 120 7.53 16.16 38.03
N VAL A 121 6.52 15.91 37.20
CA VAL A 121 5.80 14.62 37.11
C VAL A 121 6.09 13.92 35.79
N LEU A 122 6.11 14.64 34.67
CA LEU A 122 6.28 14.09 33.32
C LEU A 122 7.61 14.55 32.70
N ASP A 123 8.42 13.58 32.29
CA ASP A 123 9.70 13.80 31.61
C ASP A 123 9.61 14.70 30.36
N LEU A 124 8.58 14.54 29.51
CA LEU A 124 8.36 15.39 28.33
C LEU A 124 8.11 16.86 28.70
N ALA A 125 7.37 17.11 29.78
CA ALA A 125 7.15 18.46 30.27
C ALA A 125 8.45 19.04 30.87
N GLY A 126 9.24 18.23 31.57
CA GLY A 126 10.56 18.59 32.08
C GLY A 126 11.55 18.92 30.96
N PHE A 127 11.63 18.08 29.93
CA PHE A 127 12.46 18.26 28.73
C PHE A 127 12.18 19.60 28.05
N ARG A 128 10.91 19.88 27.72
CA ARG A 128 10.52 21.14 27.07
C ARG A 128 10.81 22.36 27.95
N GLN A 129 10.65 22.25 29.26
CA GLN A 129 11.01 23.33 30.20
C GLN A 129 12.52 23.60 30.21
N LEU A 130 13.34 22.55 30.25
CA LEU A 130 14.80 22.66 30.23
C LEU A 130 15.30 23.26 28.91
N LEU A 131 14.75 22.84 27.76
CA LEU A 131 15.06 23.46 26.46
C LEU A 131 14.70 24.96 26.42
N ALA A 132 13.52 25.33 26.93
CA ALA A 132 13.14 26.74 27.01
C ALA A 132 14.09 27.56 27.88
N ARG A 133 14.54 27.00 29.02
CA ARG A 133 15.55 27.62 29.89
C ARG A 133 16.92 27.71 29.20
N ALA A 134 17.32 26.68 28.46
CA ALA A 134 18.58 26.66 27.71
C ALA A 134 18.60 27.78 26.65
N ARG A 135 17.54 27.91 25.85
CA ARG A 135 17.38 28.96 24.84
C ARG A 135 17.35 30.36 25.47
N THR A 136 16.62 30.53 26.58
CA THR A 136 16.61 31.80 27.35
C THR A 136 18.01 32.13 27.89
N ALA A 137 18.80 31.13 28.32
CA ALA A 137 20.16 31.34 28.78
C ALA A 137 21.10 31.76 27.64
N LEU A 138 20.94 31.20 26.43
CA LEU A 138 21.67 31.64 25.23
C LEU A 138 21.34 33.09 24.86
N GLU A 139 20.07 33.47 24.86
CA GLU A 139 19.64 34.86 24.61
C GLU A 139 20.27 35.86 25.61
N ASN A 140 20.54 35.40 26.84
CA ASN A 140 21.19 36.19 27.87
C ASN A 140 22.74 36.03 27.88
N ASN A 141 23.33 35.45 26.84
CA ASN A 141 24.77 35.16 26.70
C ASN A 141 25.37 34.32 27.85
N ARG A 142 24.57 33.42 28.45
CA ARG A 142 25.00 32.50 29.51
C ARG A 142 25.21 31.10 28.96
N GLU A 143 26.16 30.98 28.03
CA GLU A 143 26.43 29.75 27.26
C GLU A 143 26.70 28.51 28.14
N ALA A 144 27.52 28.63 29.20
CA ALA A 144 27.79 27.51 30.10
C ALA A 144 26.53 27.01 30.83
N ALA A 145 25.68 27.95 31.29
CA ALA A 145 24.41 27.59 31.93
C ALA A 145 23.43 26.98 30.92
N ALA A 146 23.43 27.46 29.66
CA ALA A 146 22.63 26.87 28.59
C ALA A 146 23.06 25.42 28.31
N LEU A 147 24.37 25.14 28.23
CA LEU A 147 24.88 23.78 28.04
C LEU A 147 24.47 22.85 29.18
N ASP A 148 24.50 23.32 30.43
CA ASP A 148 24.03 22.53 31.58
C ASP A 148 22.53 22.22 31.51
N GLN A 149 21.70 23.15 31.02
CA GLN A 149 20.28 22.91 30.81
C GLN A 149 20.02 21.94 29.64
N TYR A 150 20.76 22.06 28.53
CA TYR A 150 20.69 21.09 27.42
C TYR A 150 21.09 19.69 27.89
N ALA A 151 22.23 19.55 28.58
CA ALA A 151 22.68 18.25 29.09
C ALA A 151 21.64 17.61 30.01
N ALA A 152 21.07 18.36 30.95
CA ALA A 152 20.01 17.87 31.83
C ALA A 152 18.73 17.47 31.05
N ALA A 153 18.40 18.17 29.96
CA ALA A 153 17.26 17.82 29.11
C ALA A 153 17.50 16.51 28.35
N LEU A 154 18.69 16.35 27.77
CA LEU A 154 19.06 15.18 26.98
C LEU A 154 19.17 13.92 27.84
N GLU A 155 19.57 14.04 29.11
CA GLU A 155 19.60 12.92 30.08
C GLU A 155 18.23 12.31 30.38
N LEU A 156 17.13 12.99 30.05
CA LEU A 156 15.77 12.45 30.22
C LEU A 156 15.40 11.38 29.17
N TRP A 157 16.18 11.28 28.09
CA TRP A 157 15.93 10.36 26.99
C TRP A 157 16.61 9.02 27.20
N SER A 158 15.89 7.92 26.97
CA SER A 158 16.43 6.57 27.07
C SER A 158 16.10 5.67 25.87
N GLY A 159 15.63 6.24 24.76
CA GLY A 159 15.22 5.53 23.54
C GLY A 159 14.12 6.28 22.78
N GLN A 160 13.56 5.64 21.75
CA GLN A 160 12.42 6.17 20.99
C GLN A 160 11.22 6.46 21.88
N ALA A 161 10.56 7.61 21.65
CA ALA A 161 9.40 8.02 22.41
C ALA A 161 8.28 6.96 22.34
N GLY A 162 7.73 6.59 23.50
CA GLY A 162 6.69 5.56 23.61
C GLY A 162 7.15 4.11 23.40
N GLY A 163 8.44 3.85 23.12
CA GLY A 163 9.01 2.50 23.01
C GLY A 163 9.08 1.92 21.58
N GLY A 164 8.92 2.73 20.53
CA GLY A 164 9.37 2.45 19.16
C GLY A 164 8.57 1.43 18.33
N ALA A 165 7.97 0.40 18.92
CA ALA A 165 7.47 -0.77 18.15
C ALA A 165 5.98 -1.12 18.36
N ALA A 166 5.18 -0.27 19.02
CA ALA A 166 3.84 -0.66 19.47
C ALA A 166 2.69 0.26 19.04
N HIS A 167 2.93 1.24 18.17
CA HIS A 167 1.94 2.27 17.83
C HIS A 167 1.18 1.95 16.53
N SER A 168 -0.07 2.42 16.46
CA SER A 168 -0.84 2.41 15.22
C SER A 168 -0.14 3.30 14.17
N PRO A 169 -0.16 2.95 12.86
CA PRO A 169 0.42 3.77 11.80
C PRO A 169 -0.06 5.23 11.82
N VAL A 170 -1.31 5.45 12.23
CA VAL A 170 -1.93 6.79 12.31
C VAL A 170 -1.32 7.66 13.42
N ALA A 171 -0.77 7.06 14.48
CA ALA A 171 -0.17 7.76 15.61
C ALA A 171 1.35 7.86 15.54
N ALA A 172 2.01 7.12 14.64
CA ALA A 172 3.46 7.16 14.46
C ALA A 172 4.00 8.59 14.30
N PRO A 173 3.35 9.52 13.56
CA PRO A 173 3.83 10.90 13.46
C PRO A 173 3.86 11.68 14.78
N ILE A 174 3.04 11.30 15.78
CA ILE A 174 2.99 11.98 17.08
C ILE A 174 4.29 11.70 17.87
N PHE A 175 4.71 10.44 17.91
CA PHE A 175 5.92 10.03 18.64
C PHE A 175 7.19 10.40 17.86
N ALA A 176 7.18 10.21 16.53
CA ALA A 176 8.28 10.67 15.67
C ALA A 176 8.51 12.18 15.80
N GLY A 177 7.46 12.98 15.94
CA GLY A 177 7.60 14.42 16.21
C GLY A 177 8.31 14.75 17.53
N LEU A 178 8.22 13.88 18.55
CA LEU A 178 8.98 14.04 19.78
C LEU A 178 10.45 13.63 19.59
N ASP A 179 10.69 12.54 18.87
CA ASP A 179 12.06 12.11 18.52
C ASP A 179 12.80 13.21 17.73
N GLU A 180 12.09 13.90 16.82
CA GLU A 180 12.63 15.08 16.10
C GLU A 180 12.96 16.26 17.03
N GLU A 181 12.14 16.53 18.06
CA GLU A 181 12.47 17.54 19.08
C GLU A 181 13.79 17.19 19.81
N PHE A 182 14.06 15.91 20.05
CA PHE A 182 15.31 15.42 20.63
C PHE A 182 16.50 15.55 19.68
N PHE A 183 16.34 15.17 18.41
CA PHE A 183 17.40 15.31 17.42
C PHE A 183 17.82 16.76 17.23
N GLY A 184 16.84 17.68 17.14
CA GLY A 184 17.11 19.12 17.11
C GLY A 184 17.88 19.60 18.33
N ALA A 185 17.47 19.19 19.54
CA ALA A 185 18.16 19.55 20.78
C ALA A 185 19.60 18.99 20.84
N CYS A 186 19.84 17.77 20.36
CA CYS A 186 21.18 17.19 20.26
C CYS A 186 22.10 18.01 19.34
N VAL A 187 21.58 18.47 18.19
CA VAL A 187 22.34 19.30 17.24
C VAL A 187 22.68 20.66 17.84
N GLU A 188 21.69 21.36 18.41
CA GLU A 188 21.89 22.65 19.10
C GLU A 188 22.93 22.52 20.24
N ALA A 189 22.81 21.47 21.06
CA ALA A 189 23.72 21.23 22.17
C ALA A 189 25.14 20.85 21.73
N ALA A 190 25.29 20.12 20.61
CA ALA A 190 26.58 19.73 20.07
C ALA A 190 27.41 20.93 19.63
N GLU A 191 26.79 21.89 18.95
CA GLU A 191 27.47 23.13 18.52
C GLU A 191 27.98 23.93 19.73
N LEU A 192 27.13 24.10 20.74
CA LEU A 192 27.49 24.79 21.97
C LEU A 192 28.58 24.05 22.76
N ALA A 193 28.47 22.73 22.90
CA ALA A 193 29.45 21.91 23.62
C ALA A 193 30.85 21.94 22.97
N VAL A 194 30.90 21.93 21.64
CA VAL A 194 32.14 22.07 20.88
C VAL A 194 32.74 23.47 21.08
N SER A 195 31.95 24.53 21.01
CA SER A 195 32.42 25.91 21.20
C SER A 195 33.00 26.17 22.60
N LEU A 196 32.42 25.54 23.63
CA LEU A 196 32.86 25.64 25.03
C LEU A 196 33.95 24.63 25.41
N ASN A 197 34.41 23.81 24.46
CA ASN A 197 35.37 22.72 24.69
C ASN A 197 34.92 21.75 25.80
N ARG A 198 33.63 21.38 25.82
CA ARG A 198 33.01 20.43 26.76
C ARG A 198 32.14 19.37 26.04
N PRO A 199 32.67 18.67 25.03
CA PRO A 199 31.92 17.70 24.22
C PRO A 199 31.37 16.50 25.01
N ASP A 200 32.06 16.09 26.09
CA ASP A 200 31.67 14.93 26.92
C ASP A 200 30.25 15.03 27.50
N ARG A 201 29.74 16.26 27.66
CA ARG A 201 28.41 16.52 28.22
C ARG A 201 27.27 16.09 27.30
N VAL A 202 27.53 15.93 26.01
CA VAL A 202 26.50 15.64 24.99
C VAL A 202 26.74 14.33 24.22
N LEU A 203 27.94 13.75 24.31
CA LEU A 203 28.29 12.50 23.61
C LEU A 203 27.32 11.33 23.89
N PRO A 204 26.89 11.03 25.13
CA PRO A 204 25.94 9.94 25.37
C PRO A 204 24.60 10.13 24.63
N ALA A 205 24.10 11.37 24.60
CA ALA A 205 22.86 11.72 23.92
C ALA A 205 23.00 11.66 22.39
N LEU A 206 24.13 12.13 21.85
CA LEU A 206 24.43 12.03 20.42
C LEU A 206 24.58 10.58 19.95
N HIS A 207 25.17 9.70 20.76
CA HIS A 207 25.18 8.26 20.48
C HIS A 207 23.77 7.70 20.45
N LEU A 208 22.95 7.99 21.47
CA LEU A 208 21.55 7.56 21.50
C LEU A 208 20.79 8.06 20.26
N ALA A 209 20.89 9.34 19.92
CA ALA A 209 20.28 9.95 18.75
C ALA A 209 20.75 9.29 17.44
N SER A 210 22.04 8.96 17.30
CA SER A 210 22.57 8.28 16.12
C SER A 210 22.04 6.85 15.94
N THR A 211 21.66 6.18 17.04
CA THR A 211 21.00 4.86 16.97
C THR A 211 19.52 4.98 16.64
N MET A 212 18.86 6.04 17.11
CA MET A 212 17.44 6.31 16.88
C MET A 212 17.18 6.87 15.47
N ALA A 213 18.13 7.62 14.91
CA ALA A 213 18.05 8.23 13.59
C ALA A 213 19.30 7.89 12.74
N PRO A 214 19.43 6.63 12.27
CA PRO A 214 20.62 6.11 11.57
C PRO A 214 21.06 6.86 10.30
N LEU A 215 20.20 7.73 9.77
CA LEU A 215 20.37 8.45 8.51
C LEU A 215 20.27 9.98 8.69
N HIS A 216 20.08 10.47 9.93
CA HIS A 216 19.87 11.90 10.17
C HIS A 216 21.21 12.64 10.22
N GLU A 217 21.66 13.12 9.05
CA GLU A 217 23.00 13.68 8.84
C GLU A 217 23.43 14.76 9.86
N PRO A 218 22.59 15.74 10.26
CA PRO A 218 23.00 16.73 11.26
C PRO A 218 23.37 16.13 12.63
N VAL A 219 22.71 15.04 13.05
CA VAL A 219 23.01 14.35 14.33
C VAL A 219 24.36 13.65 14.21
N HIS A 220 24.58 12.95 13.10
CA HIS A 220 25.87 12.31 12.82
C HIS A 220 27.00 13.34 12.69
N ALA A 221 26.76 14.49 12.05
CA ALA A 221 27.72 15.58 11.96
C ALA A 221 28.03 16.18 13.34
N GLY A 222 27.02 16.36 14.18
CA GLY A 222 27.19 16.76 15.59
C GLY A 222 28.03 15.76 16.40
N LEU A 223 27.76 14.46 16.25
CA LEU A 223 28.54 13.39 16.89
C LEU A 223 30.00 13.39 16.43
N VAL A 224 30.25 13.46 15.12
CA VAL A 224 31.60 13.51 14.54
C VAL A 224 32.37 14.72 15.07
N ARG A 225 31.75 15.91 15.10
CA ARG A 225 32.38 17.11 15.66
C ARG A 225 32.66 17.01 17.16
N ALA A 226 31.71 16.49 17.93
CA ALA A 226 31.88 16.32 19.37
C ALA A 226 32.98 15.30 19.71
N LEU A 227 33.03 14.15 19.03
CA LEU A 227 34.11 13.15 19.18
C LEU A 227 35.47 13.74 18.82
N CYS A 228 35.53 14.55 17.76
CA CYS A 228 36.76 15.24 17.37
C CYS A 228 37.23 16.23 18.43
N ALA A 229 36.32 17.07 18.96
CA ALA A 229 36.60 18.00 20.04
C ALA A 229 37.00 17.29 21.35
N ALA A 230 36.52 16.06 21.59
CA ALA A 230 36.90 15.23 22.73
C ALA A 230 38.27 14.54 22.56
N GLY A 231 38.94 14.74 21.42
CA GLY A 231 40.22 14.10 21.08
C GLY A 231 40.07 12.66 20.58
N GLN A 232 38.85 12.17 20.35
CA GLN A 232 38.55 10.82 19.84
C GLN A 232 38.46 10.79 18.31
N GLN A 233 39.51 11.22 17.63
CA GLN A 233 39.53 11.35 16.16
C GLN A 233 39.26 10.03 15.40
N ALA A 234 39.80 8.91 15.87
CA ALA A 234 39.58 7.60 15.24
C ALA A 234 38.11 7.16 15.30
N GLU A 235 37.44 7.43 16.42
CA GLU A 235 35.99 7.18 16.57
C GLU A 235 35.18 8.16 15.71
N ALA A 236 35.59 9.43 15.59
CA ALA A 236 34.95 10.41 14.72
C ALA A 236 34.98 9.98 13.24
N LEU A 237 36.13 9.51 12.74
CA LEU A 237 36.26 9.00 11.37
C LEU A 237 35.50 7.70 11.15
N THR A 238 35.46 6.82 12.16
CA THR A 238 34.68 5.58 12.11
C THR A 238 33.19 5.88 12.04
N ALA A 239 32.70 6.81 12.87
CA ALA A 239 31.32 7.27 12.85
C ALA A 239 30.95 7.90 11.51
N TYR A 240 31.84 8.72 10.92
CA TYR A 240 31.69 9.28 9.58
C TYR A 240 31.62 8.21 8.49
N ASP A 241 32.54 7.24 8.49
CA ASP A 241 32.53 6.17 7.49
C ASP A 241 31.30 5.26 7.61
N MET A 242 30.82 5.01 8.82
CA MET A 242 29.59 4.23 9.05
C MET A 242 28.38 4.92 8.45
N ILE A 243 28.19 6.22 8.69
CA ILE A 243 27.09 6.96 8.09
C ILE A 243 27.30 7.13 6.58
N ARG A 244 28.50 7.39 6.07
CA ARG A 244 28.77 7.48 4.63
C ARG A 244 28.46 6.17 3.91
N ARG A 245 28.84 5.03 4.49
CA ARG A 245 28.50 3.71 3.95
C ARG A 245 27.00 3.48 4.00
N ARG A 246 26.31 3.81 5.11
CA ARG A 246 24.84 3.76 5.12
C ARG A 246 24.22 4.72 4.11
N LEU A 247 24.73 5.92 3.92
CA LEU A 247 24.22 6.85 2.91
C LEU A 247 24.44 6.33 1.49
N ALA A 248 25.55 5.65 1.23
CA ALA A 248 25.84 5.03 -0.06
C ALA A 248 25.08 3.70 -0.28
N ASP A 249 25.09 2.80 0.69
CA ASP A 249 24.51 1.45 0.65
C ASP A 249 22.99 1.49 0.85
N ASP A 250 22.49 2.46 1.62
CA ASP A 250 21.07 2.65 1.90
C ASP A 250 20.42 3.76 1.12
N LEU A 251 21.10 4.87 0.83
CA LEU A 251 20.46 6.00 0.12
C LEU A 251 21.07 6.26 -1.25
N GLY A 252 22.15 5.57 -1.66
CA GLY A 252 22.83 5.81 -2.93
C GLY A 252 23.34 7.26 -3.10
N ILE A 253 23.43 8.02 -2.00
CA ILE A 253 23.84 9.42 -1.99
C ILE A 253 25.15 9.61 -1.24
N ASP A 254 25.87 10.66 -1.64
CA ASP A 254 27.02 11.12 -0.90
C ASP A 254 26.59 11.91 0.35
N PRO A 255 27.43 11.95 1.40
CA PRO A 255 27.21 12.81 2.56
C PRO A 255 26.90 14.25 2.16
N GLY A 256 25.85 14.83 2.73
CA GLY A 256 25.50 16.24 2.57
C GLY A 256 26.49 17.18 3.26
N ALA A 257 26.31 18.49 3.02
CA ALA A 257 27.27 19.52 3.39
C ALA A 257 27.63 19.56 4.90
N ALA A 258 26.67 19.29 5.79
CA ALA A 258 26.90 19.28 7.24
C ALA A 258 27.90 18.19 7.66
N LEU A 259 27.78 17.00 7.08
CA LEU A 259 28.60 15.83 7.38
C LEU A 259 29.97 15.91 6.69
N GLN A 260 30.01 16.41 5.45
CA GLN A 260 31.26 16.75 4.76
C GLN A 260 32.06 17.82 5.51
N SER A 261 31.39 18.86 6.03
CA SER A 261 32.04 19.90 6.83
C SER A 261 32.60 19.34 8.14
N ALA A 262 31.88 18.40 8.79
CA ALA A 262 32.38 17.73 9.99
C ALA A 262 33.63 16.89 9.69
N GLN A 263 33.65 16.15 8.57
CA GLN A 263 34.83 15.40 8.12
C GLN A 263 36.01 16.33 7.84
N ARG A 264 35.77 17.44 7.13
CA ARG A 264 36.82 18.42 6.83
C ARG A 264 37.45 18.97 8.10
N HIS A 265 36.63 19.30 9.10
CA HIS A 265 37.10 19.78 10.40
C HIS A 265 37.97 18.73 11.13
N VAL A 266 37.59 17.45 11.07
CA VAL A 266 38.39 16.35 11.64
C VAL A 266 39.73 16.23 10.92
N LEU A 267 39.74 16.29 9.59
CA LEU A 267 40.95 16.20 8.77
C LEU A 267 41.88 17.40 8.93
N GLU A 268 41.33 18.61 9.08
CA GLU A 268 42.06 19.85 9.37
C GLU A 268 42.72 19.82 10.76
N GLN A 269 42.05 19.28 11.79
CA GLN A 269 42.66 19.03 13.10
C GLN A 269 43.69 17.90 13.08
N SER A 270 43.49 16.83 12.28
CA SER A 270 44.49 15.76 12.08
C SER A 270 45.74 16.25 11.34
N ALA A 271 45.64 17.26 10.46
CA ALA A 271 46.80 17.87 9.80
C ALA A 271 47.75 18.59 10.79
N GLN A 272 47.29 18.91 12.00
CA GLN A 272 48.11 19.51 13.07
C GLN A 272 48.70 18.47 14.04
N SER A 273 48.30 17.19 13.95
CA SER A 273 48.76 16.12 14.85
C SER A 273 49.00 14.77 14.13
N ALA A 274 50.15 14.63 13.47
CA ALA A 274 50.84 13.36 13.12
C ALA A 274 50.09 12.31 12.22
N PRO A 275 50.76 11.27 11.65
CA PRO A 275 50.54 10.81 10.27
C PRO A 275 49.41 9.77 10.07
N PRO A 276 48.92 9.57 8.82
CA PRO A 276 47.70 8.83 8.53
C PRO A 276 47.87 7.31 8.49
N PRO A 277 46.83 6.52 8.81
CA PRO A 277 46.82 5.07 8.60
C PRO A 277 46.47 4.71 7.14
N LEU A 278 47.09 3.64 6.64
CA LEU A 278 46.81 2.99 5.36
C LEU A 278 45.41 2.36 5.36
N ARG A 279 44.58 2.65 4.35
CA ARG A 279 43.26 2.04 4.15
C ARG A 279 43.37 0.79 3.27
N ALA A 280 42.76 -0.30 3.72
CA ALA A 280 42.66 -1.57 3.03
C ALA A 280 41.59 -1.56 1.92
N VAL A 281 41.80 -2.44 0.93
CA VAL A 281 40.86 -2.85 -0.13
C VAL A 281 39.48 -3.21 0.47
N PRO A 282 38.35 -2.81 -0.14
CA PRO A 282 37.02 -3.19 0.36
C PRO A 282 36.84 -4.71 0.29
N ALA A 283 36.60 -5.35 1.44
CA ALA A 283 36.13 -6.73 1.52
C ALA A 283 34.69 -6.83 0.97
N GLY A 284 34.43 -7.89 0.21
CA GLY A 284 33.27 -8.05 -0.67
C GLY A 284 31.90 -8.16 0.00
N LEU A 285 30.87 -7.77 -0.77
CA LEU A 285 29.48 -8.16 -0.57
C LEU A 285 29.23 -9.46 -1.35
N ASP A 286 29.10 -10.57 -0.61
CA ASP A 286 28.87 -11.95 -1.08
C ASP A 286 27.46 -12.18 -1.70
N GLY A 287 27.10 -11.41 -2.73
CA GLY A 287 25.81 -11.54 -3.42
C GLY A 287 25.96 -11.81 -4.92
N GLU A 288 25.28 -12.83 -5.43
CA GLU A 288 25.23 -13.19 -6.87
C GLU A 288 24.57 -12.06 -7.71
N LEU A 289 24.93 -11.88 -8.98
CA LEU A 289 24.40 -10.78 -9.80
C LEU A 289 22.91 -10.99 -10.17
N VAL A 290 22.03 -10.02 -9.88
CA VAL A 290 20.58 -10.12 -10.15
C VAL A 290 20.22 -9.58 -11.53
N GLY A 291 19.59 -10.39 -12.39
CA GLY A 291 18.95 -9.92 -13.63
C GLY A 291 19.88 -9.30 -14.67
N ARG A 292 21.20 -9.55 -14.59
CA ARG A 292 22.24 -8.94 -15.44
C ARG A 292 23.08 -9.97 -16.19
N THR A 293 22.52 -11.15 -16.43
CA THR A 293 23.24 -12.27 -17.03
C THR A 293 23.70 -11.96 -18.45
N GLU A 294 22.87 -11.26 -19.23
CA GLU A 294 23.20 -10.89 -20.62
C GLU A 294 24.27 -9.81 -20.66
N GLU A 295 24.09 -8.72 -19.91
CA GLU A 295 25.05 -7.60 -19.86
C GLU A 295 26.41 -8.07 -19.33
N PHE A 296 26.43 -8.91 -18.30
CA PHE A 296 27.67 -9.48 -17.79
C PHE A 296 28.32 -10.45 -18.77
N SER A 297 27.55 -11.26 -19.49
CA SER A 297 28.08 -12.13 -20.56
C SER A 297 28.73 -11.33 -21.69
N MET A 298 28.10 -10.22 -22.09
CA MET A 298 28.66 -9.29 -23.08
C MET A 298 29.95 -8.63 -22.59
N LEU A 299 29.96 -8.14 -21.34
CA LEU A 299 31.14 -7.53 -20.71
C LEU A 299 32.31 -8.53 -20.62
N ARG A 300 32.03 -9.76 -20.17
CA ARG A 300 33.01 -10.84 -20.13
C ARG A 300 33.60 -11.15 -21.51
N SER A 301 32.73 -11.34 -22.50
CA SER A 301 33.14 -11.60 -23.89
C SER A 301 34.00 -10.47 -24.46
N ALA A 302 33.75 -9.22 -24.07
CA ALA A 302 34.51 -8.07 -24.52
C ALA A 302 35.90 -7.97 -23.87
N VAL A 303 36.06 -8.38 -22.62
CA VAL A 303 37.34 -8.33 -21.87
C VAL A 303 38.23 -9.55 -22.15
N GLU A 304 37.64 -10.71 -22.48
CA GLU A 304 38.35 -11.97 -22.71
C GLU A 304 39.55 -11.89 -23.67
N PRO A 305 39.50 -11.17 -24.82
CA PRO A 305 40.66 -11.06 -25.72
C PRO A 305 41.89 -10.45 -25.03
N ALA A 306 41.69 -9.47 -24.14
CA ALA A 306 42.76 -8.82 -23.40
C ALA A 306 43.35 -9.70 -22.29
N LEU A 307 42.60 -10.68 -21.78
CA LEU A 307 43.09 -11.63 -20.78
C LEU A 307 44.03 -12.70 -21.37
N VAL A 308 44.11 -12.79 -22.70
CA VAL A 308 44.99 -13.76 -23.40
C VAL A 308 46.20 -13.06 -24.00
N ALA A 309 45.99 -12.16 -24.97
CA ALA A 309 47.08 -11.47 -25.68
C ALA A 309 46.65 -10.21 -26.45
N GLY A 310 45.36 -9.85 -26.44
CA GLY A 310 44.80 -8.72 -27.17
C GLY A 310 44.64 -7.46 -26.31
N THR A 311 43.77 -6.57 -26.76
CA THR A 311 43.40 -5.32 -26.07
C THR A 311 41.89 -5.18 -26.03
N ALA A 312 41.35 -4.53 -24.99
CA ALA A 312 39.92 -4.27 -24.89
C ALA A 312 39.66 -2.88 -24.29
N VAL A 313 38.67 -2.17 -24.84
CA VAL A 313 38.17 -0.90 -24.28
C VAL A 313 36.67 -1.00 -24.17
N VAL A 314 36.14 -1.11 -22.96
CA VAL A 314 34.71 -1.30 -22.72
C VAL A 314 34.16 -0.11 -21.96
N LEU A 315 33.09 0.47 -22.49
CA LEU A 315 32.39 1.60 -21.90
C LEU A 315 31.01 1.12 -21.43
N LEU A 316 30.74 1.23 -20.14
CA LEU A 316 29.45 0.94 -19.53
C LEU A 316 28.64 2.22 -19.38
N GLU A 317 27.48 2.28 -20.01
CA GLU A 317 26.60 3.46 -19.99
C GLU A 317 25.26 3.11 -19.36
N GLY A 318 24.73 3.99 -18.54
CA GLY A 318 23.44 3.75 -17.92
C GLY A 318 23.05 4.82 -16.92
N GLU A 319 21.79 4.81 -16.53
CA GLU A 319 21.25 5.76 -15.54
C GLU A 319 21.99 5.66 -14.19
N PRO A 320 21.98 6.72 -13.36
CA PRO A 320 22.40 6.63 -11.96
C PRO A 320 21.65 5.52 -11.22
N GLY A 321 22.34 4.76 -10.36
CA GLY A 321 21.75 3.66 -9.59
C GLY A 321 21.44 2.37 -10.36
N ILE A 322 21.69 2.32 -11.68
CA ILE A 322 21.32 1.17 -12.54
C ILE A 322 22.16 -0.10 -12.31
N GLY A 323 23.25 -0.01 -11.53
CA GLY A 323 24.14 -1.13 -11.19
C GLY A 323 25.46 -1.18 -11.98
N LYS A 324 25.93 -0.07 -12.58
CA LYS A 324 27.21 -0.02 -13.32
C LYS A 324 28.41 -0.43 -12.47
N THR A 325 28.59 0.18 -11.31
CA THR A 325 29.67 -0.16 -10.36
C THR A 325 29.62 -1.62 -9.92
N ARG A 326 28.42 -2.19 -9.75
CA ARG A 326 28.28 -3.64 -9.44
C ARG A 326 28.77 -4.52 -10.59
N LEU A 327 28.48 -4.15 -11.84
CA LEU A 327 29.03 -4.82 -13.02
C LEU A 327 30.55 -4.67 -13.12
N LEU A 328 31.12 -3.51 -12.77
CA LEU A 328 32.57 -3.29 -12.69
C LEU A 328 33.23 -4.19 -11.64
N GLN A 329 32.60 -4.33 -10.46
CA GLN A 329 33.07 -5.24 -9.41
C GLN A 329 33.02 -6.71 -9.85
N GLU A 330 31.98 -7.10 -10.58
CA GLU A 330 31.83 -8.47 -11.08
C GLU A 330 32.88 -8.81 -12.13
N ILE A 331 33.16 -7.91 -13.08
CA ILE A 331 34.21 -8.13 -14.09
C ILE A 331 35.60 -8.08 -13.47
N ALA A 332 35.82 -7.25 -12.44
CA ALA A 332 37.05 -7.26 -11.67
C ALA A 332 37.28 -8.63 -11.01
N ARG A 333 36.25 -9.21 -10.38
CA ARG A 333 36.34 -10.56 -9.78
C ARG A 333 36.62 -11.62 -10.84
N HIS A 334 35.90 -11.59 -11.95
CA HIS A 334 36.13 -12.50 -13.06
C HIS A 334 37.56 -12.43 -13.62
N ALA A 335 38.10 -11.22 -13.76
CA ALA A 335 39.47 -11.01 -14.21
C ALA A 335 40.49 -11.56 -13.19
N GLN A 336 40.26 -11.35 -11.90
CA GLN A 336 41.10 -11.91 -10.81
C GLN A 336 41.08 -13.45 -10.81
N ASP A 337 39.92 -14.08 -11.03
CA ASP A 337 39.79 -15.54 -11.16
C ASP A 337 40.60 -16.08 -12.37
N ARG A 338 40.80 -15.24 -13.39
CA ARG A 338 41.63 -15.52 -14.57
C ARG A 338 43.08 -15.02 -14.41
N THR A 339 43.51 -14.85 -13.15
CA THR A 339 44.85 -14.42 -12.71
C THR A 339 45.30 -13.05 -13.20
N ALA A 340 44.41 -12.26 -13.79
CA ALA A 340 44.69 -10.89 -14.20
C ALA A 340 44.82 -9.96 -12.98
N ARG A 341 45.67 -8.95 -13.12
CA ARG A 341 45.77 -7.84 -12.16
C ARG A 341 44.63 -6.87 -12.43
N VAL A 342 43.96 -6.39 -11.40
CA VAL A 342 42.92 -5.36 -11.52
C VAL A 342 43.35 -4.13 -10.74
N VAL A 343 43.24 -2.96 -11.37
CA VAL A 343 43.53 -1.65 -10.75
C VAL A 343 42.34 -0.72 -10.98
N TRP A 344 42.06 0.14 -10.01
CA TRP A 344 40.89 1.03 -10.01
C TRP A 344 41.35 2.49 -10.03
N GLY A 345 40.59 3.32 -10.74
CA GLY A 345 40.64 4.77 -10.65
C GLY A 345 39.22 5.34 -10.62
N HIS A 346 38.97 6.30 -9.75
CA HIS A 346 37.64 6.86 -9.51
C HIS A 346 37.60 8.33 -9.90
N GLY A 347 36.59 8.72 -10.68
CA GLY A 347 36.24 10.14 -10.85
C GLY A 347 35.71 10.72 -9.54
N LEU A 348 36.27 11.84 -9.07
CA LEU A 348 35.83 12.55 -7.86
C LEU A 348 35.06 13.81 -8.23
N GLN A 349 33.87 14.01 -7.63
CA GLN A 349 33.06 15.20 -7.85
C GLN A 349 33.51 16.36 -6.94
N GLY A 350 33.89 17.51 -7.53
CA GLY A 350 34.15 18.77 -6.83
C GLY A 350 35.53 19.39 -7.09
N GLY A 351 35.63 20.73 -7.05
CA GLY A 351 36.82 21.52 -7.40
C GLY A 351 38.03 21.41 -6.45
N GLY A 352 38.08 20.38 -5.60
CA GLY A 352 39.18 20.11 -4.66
C GLY A 352 39.88 18.76 -4.88
N ALA A 353 39.44 17.94 -5.85
CA ALA A 353 40.13 16.70 -6.21
C ALA A 353 41.51 17.01 -6.83
N PRO A 354 42.57 16.27 -6.49
CA PRO A 354 43.86 16.42 -7.14
C PRO A 354 43.74 16.20 -8.65
N THR A 355 44.43 17.01 -9.44
CA THR A 355 44.51 16.83 -10.90
C THR A 355 45.04 15.43 -11.20
N MET A 356 44.43 14.73 -12.16
CA MET A 356 44.80 13.36 -12.57
C MET A 356 44.49 12.26 -11.53
N TRP A 357 43.62 12.51 -10.55
CA TRP A 357 43.34 11.56 -9.46
C TRP A 357 43.06 10.09 -9.87
N PRO A 358 42.21 9.78 -10.87
CA PRO A 358 41.99 8.39 -11.27
C PRO A 358 43.28 7.68 -11.69
N TRP A 359 44.23 8.41 -12.27
CA TRP A 359 45.52 7.88 -12.70
C TRP A 359 46.53 7.80 -11.56
N VAL A 360 46.42 8.66 -10.55
CA VAL A 360 47.20 8.53 -9.31
C VAL A 360 46.86 7.21 -8.64
N GLU A 361 45.57 6.89 -8.45
CA GLU A 361 45.13 5.62 -7.86
C GLU A 361 45.62 4.40 -8.65
N VAL A 362 45.51 4.45 -9.98
CA VAL A 362 45.99 3.38 -10.87
C VAL A 362 47.50 3.18 -10.72
N ILE A 363 48.30 4.25 -10.74
CA ILE A 363 49.76 4.15 -10.66
C ILE A 363 50.24 3.75 -9.26
N GLU A 364 49.63 4.26 -8.19
CA GLU A 364 49.93 3.84 -6.83
C GLU A 364 49.66 2.35 -6.63
N SER A 365 48.53 1.84 -7.11
CA SER A 365 48.22 0.41 -7.06
C SER A 365 49.22 -0.45 -7.85
N LEU A 366 49.67 0.03 -9.02
CA LEU A 366 50.72 -0.65 -9.77
C LEU A 366 52.05 -0.66 -9.01
N LEU A 367 52.46 0.47 -8.42
CA LEU A 367 53.68 0.63 -7.63
C LEU A 367 53.69 -0.27 -6.39
N GLU A 368 52.57 -0.44 -5.69
CA GLU A 368 52.43 -1.31 -4.52
C GLU A 368 52.83 -2.76 -4.82
N SER A 369 52.57 -3.21 -6.06
CA SER A 369 52.89 -4.56 -6.49
C SER A 369 54.34 -4.76 -7.01
N ARG A 370 55.17 -3.71 -6.99
CA ARG A 370 56.58 -3.73 -7.47
C ARG A 370 57.59 -4.00 -6.36
N SER A 371 58.76 -4.51 -6.77
CA SER A 371 59.94 -4.61 -5.88
C SER A 371 60.44 -3.22 -5.49
N THR A 372 61.12 -3.12 -4.34
CA THR A 372 61.68 -1.86 -3.82
C THR A 372 62.63 -1.18 -4.81
N THR A 373 63.47 -1.94 -5.51
CA THR A 373 64.38 -1.42 -6.54
C THR A 373 63.61 -0.83 -7.73
N ARG A 374 62.60 -1.56 -8.24
CA ARG A 374 61.85 -1.10 -9.41
C ARG A 374 60.95 0.09 -9.10
N ARG A 375 60.40 0.13 -7.88
CA ARG A 375 59.67 1.29 -7.34
C ARG A 375 60.57 2.53 -7.30
N ALA A 376 61.82 2.40 -6.86
CA ALA A 376 62.77 3.51 -6.86
C ALA A 376 63.15 3.99 -8.27
N GLU A 377 63.25 3.09 -9.25
CA GLU A 377 63.51 3.45 -10.66
C GLU A 377 62.33 4.20 -11.30
N TRP A 378 61.08 3.76 -11.06
CA TRP A 378 59.90 4.48 -11.53
C TRP A 378 59.76 5.86 -10.88
N LEU A 379 60.04 5.95 -9.57
CA LEU A 379 60.01 7.22 -8.83
C LEU A 379 61.21 8.13 -9.12
N ALA A 380 62.22 7.68 -9.86
CA ALA A 380 63.31 8.53 -10.34
C ALA A 380 62.97 9.24 -11.67
N GLY A 381 61.90 8.82 -12.35
CA GLY A 381 61.38 9.42 -13.59
C GLY A 381 60.30 10.50 -13.38
N ASP A 382 59.64 10.90 -14.45
CA ASP A 382 58.54 11.88 -14.41
C ASP A 382 57.26 11.31 -13.76
N LEU A 383 57.10 9.98 -13.64
CA LEU A 383 56.03 9.31 -12.87
C LEU A 383 55.94 9.76 -11.40
N SER A 384 57.07 10.18 -10.81
CA SER A 384 57.10 10.77 -9.47
C SER A 384 56.19 11.99 -9.34
N ARG A 385 55.94 12.72 -10.44
CA ARG A 385 55.07 13.90 -10.46
C ARG A 385 53.58 13.56 -10.32
N LEU A 386 53.17 12.32 -10.62
CA LEU A 386 51.81 11.85 -10.37
C LEU A 386 51.61 11.42 -8.92
N THR A 387 52.62 10.82 -8.30
CA THR A 387 52.52 10.24 -6.95
C THR A 387 53.07 11.14 -5.84
N ALA A 388 53.82 12.19 -6.17
CA ALA A 388 54.36 13.11 -5.19
C ALA A 388 53.31 14.17 -4.81
N SER A 389 52.69 14.00 -3.65
CA SER A 389 52.15 15.13 -2.89
C SER A 389 52.21 14.90 -1.38
N ARG A 390 53.21 15.52 -0.71
CA ARG A 390 52.99 16.26 0.55
C ARG A 390 54.16 17.10 1.11
N ASP A 391 55.40 17.02 0.60
CA ASP A 391 56.55 17.63 1.32
C ASP A 391 57.25 18.84 0.67
N ALA A 392 56.82 19.35 -0.48
CA ALA A 392 57.54 20.44 -1.16
C ALA A 392 56.69 21.71 -1.39
N ALA A 393 56.21 22.34 -0.31
CA ALA A 393 55.72 23.72 -0.38
C ALA A 393 56.90 24.70 -0.23
N GLY A 394 57.55 25.02 -1.36
CA GLY A 394 58.61 26.03 -1.43
C GLY A 394 59.01 26.50 -2.83
N ALA A 395 58.57 25.86 -3.91
CA ALA A 395 58.84 26.32 -5.27
C ALA A 395 57.55 26.33 -6.11
N ALA A 396 57.25 27.47 -6.73
CA ALA A 396 56.18 27.57 -7.71
C ALA A 396 56.43 26.57 -8.86
N PRO A 397 55.48 25.70 -9.21
CA PRO A 397 55.66 24.80 -10.34
C PRO A 397 55.65 25.62 -11.63
N ALA A 398 56.73 25.51 -12.41
CA ALA A 398 56.74 25.98 -13.79
C ALA A 398 55.63 25.25 -14.56
N VAL A 399 54.85 25.96 -15.38
CA VAL A 399 53.89 25.36 -16.31
C VAL A 399 54.65 24.30 -17.12
N PRO A 400 54.28 23.01 -17.05
CA PRO A 400 54.97 21.97 -17.80
C PRO A 400 54.88 22.29 -19.29
N ASP A 401 56.02 22.23 -20.01
CA ASP A 401 55.98 22.26 -21.47
C ASP A 401 55.27 21.00 -22.00
N ASP A 402 54.73 21.08 -23.22
CA ASP A 402 54.00 19.95 -23.82
C ASP A 402 54.90 18.69 -23.96
N GLY A 403 56.23 18.87 -24.05
CA GLY A 403 57.19 17.77 -24.07
C GLY A 403 57.30 17.01 -22.75
N THR A 404 57.17 17.70 -21.62
CA THR A 404 57.18 17.09 -20.27
C THR A 404 55.88 16.36 -19.99
N ARG A 405 54.74 16.90 -20.43
CA ARG A 405 53.44 16.19 -20.36
C ARG A 405 53.44 14.92 -21.22
N PHE A 406 53.98 14.99 -22.44
CA PHE A 406 54.09 13.84 -23.33
C PHE A 406 55.00 12.74 -22.74
N ARG A 407 56.15 13.10 -22.16
CA ARG A 407 57.04 12.15 -21.48
C ARG A 407 56.34 11.45 -20.30
N LEU A 408 55.62 12.21 -19.48
CA LEU A 408 54.82 11.63 -18.39
C LEU A 408 53.81 10.60 -18.91
N PHE A 409 53.10 10.93 -19.99
CA PHE A 409 52.11 10.02 -20.59
C PHE A 409 52.77 8.76 -21.15
N GLU A 410 53.94 8.88 -21.79
CA GLU A 410 54.73 7.73 -22.26
C GLU A 410 55.23 6.85 -21.10
N GLU A 411 55.65 7.45 -19.98
CA GLU A 411 56.05 6.68 -18.80
C GLU A 411 54.87 5.94 -18.16
N VAL A 412 53.66 6.54 -18.14
CA VAL A 412 52.43 5.86 -17.71
C VAL A 412 52.11 4.66 -18.61
N VAL A 413 52.18 4.84 -19.93
CA VAL A 413 51.98 3.72 -20.88
C VAL A 413 53.07 2.65 -20.69
N GLY A 414 54.32 3.06 -20.44
CA GLY A 414 55.42 2.15 -20.11
C GLY A 414 55.18 1.35 -18.83
N ALA A 415 54.68 1.99 -17.78
CA ALA A 415 54.31 1.36 -16.52
C ALA A 415 53.18 0.32 -16.68
N ILE A 416 52.16 0.67 -17.47
CA ILE A 416 51.05 -0.23 -17.84
C ILE A 416 51.59 -1.40 -18.67
N SER A 417 52.45 -1.15 -19.66
CA SER A 417 53.04 -2.18 -20.53
C SER A 417 53.90 -3.16 -19.74
N GLU A 418 54.71 -2.67 -18.80
CA GLU A 418 55.51 -3.51 -17.92
C GLU A 418 54.60 -4.36 -17.03
N ALA A 419 53.51 -3.80 -16.49
CA ALA A 419 52.56 -4.52 -15.65
C ALA A 419 51.81 -5.61 -16.42
N ALA A 420 51.38 -5.31 -17.65
CA ALA A 420 50.69 -6.24 -18.54
C ALA A 420 51.61 -7.39 -19.02
N SER A 421 52.93 -7.16 -19.11
CA SER A 421 53.91 -8.18 -19.52
C SER A 421 54.12 -9.29 -18.48
N GLU A 422 53.84 -9.00 -17.20
CA GLU A 422 53.92 -9.99 -16.11
C GLU A 422 52.67 -10.88 -16.05
N ARG A 423 51.51 -10.23 -16.18
CA ARG A 423 50.18 -10.84 -16.16
C ARG A 423 49.19 -9.87 -16.80
N PRO A 424 48.09 -10.35 -17.40
CA PRO A 424 47.08 -9.48 -17.97
C PRO A 424 46.59 -8.43 -16.97
N LEU A 425 46.29 -7.22 -17.43
CA LEU A 425 45.90 -6.08 -16.62
C LEU A 425 44.52 -5.57 -17.01
N VAL A 426 43.64 -5.39 -16.04
CA VAL A 426 42.34 -4.73 -16.20
C VAL A 426 42.34 -3.43 -15.40
N ILE A 427 42.21 -2.31 -16.10
CA ILE A 427 42.08 -0.97 -15.54
C ILE A 427 40.58 -0.64 -15.50
N VAL A 428 40.06 -0.42 -14.29
CA VAL A 428 38.68 -0.05 -14.07
C VAL A 428 38.61 1.45 -13.76
N LEU A 429 37.85 2.21 -14.56
CA LEU A 429 37.63 3.63 -14.34
C LEU A 429 36.15 3.88 -14.04
N ASP A 430 35.82 4.14 -12.78
CA ASP A 430 34.43 4.42 -12.39
C ASP A 430 34.11 5.91 -12.46
N ASP A 431 32.88 6.23 -12.83
CA ASP A 431 32.35 7.59 -12.97
C ASP A 431 33.21 8.56 -13.81
N LEU A 432 33.53 8.15 -15.04
CA LEU A 432 34.40 8.90 -15.95
C LEU A 432 33.89 10.33 -16.26
N GLN A 433 32.59 10.60 -16.09
CA GLN A 433 32.02 11.95 -16.26
C GLN A 433 32.62 13.00 -15.30
N TRP A 434 33.20 12.57 -14.17
CA TRP A 434 33.82 13.46 -13.19
C TRP A 434 35.33 13.60 -13.36
N ALA A 435 35.93 12.96 -14.37
CA ALA A 435 37.36 13.08 -14.63
C ALA A 435 37.72 14.49 -15.15
N ASP A 436 38.81 15.04 -14.60
CA ASP A 436 39.32 16.34 -15.03
C ASP A 436 39.90 16.30 -16.47
N PRO A 437 40.04 17.45 -17.17
CA PRO A 437 40.55 17.47 -18.53
C PRO A 437 41.91 16.80 -18.74
N ALA A 438 42.83 16.87 -17.77
CA ALA A 438 44.15 16.23 -17.89
C ALA A 438 44.04 14.71 -17.73
N SER A 439 43.14 14.21 -16.87
CA SER A 439 42.80 12.79 -16.78
C SER A 439 42.24 12.25 -18.10
N LEU A 440 41.37 13.00 -18.75
CA LEU A 440 40.77 12.62 -20.03
C LEU A 440 41.80 12.61 -21.17
N HIS A 441 42.72 13.57 -21.21
CA HIS A 441 43.83 13.55 -22.17
C HIS A 441 44.77 12.35 -21.97
N LEU A 442 45.08 11.98 -20.73
CA LEU A 442 45.88 10.78 -20.47
C LEU A 442 45.12 9.51 -20.87
N LEU A 443 43.80 9.46 -20.65
CA LEU A 443 42.97 8.34 -21.11
C LEU A 443 43.03 8.17 -22.63
N ASP A 444 42.90 9.26 -23.38
CA ASP A 444 43.04 9.25 -24.84
C ASP A 444 44.40 8.67 -25.27
N HIS A 445 45.47 9.14 -24.61
CA HIS A 445 46.84 8.70 -24.90
C HIS A 445 47.07 7.21 -24.58
N VAL A 446 46.54 6.74 -23.45
CA VAL A 446 46.62 5.32 -23.03
C VAL A 446 45.81 4.43 -23.96
N VAL A 447 44.58 4.83 -24.29
CA VAL A 447 43.70 4.06 -25.19
C VAL A 447 44.30 3.96 -26.60
N ALA A 448 44.90 5.04 -27.10
CA ALA A 448 45.53 5.05 -28.42
C ALA A 448 46.76 4.12 -28.53
N ARG A 449 47.42 3.81 -27.42
CA ARG A 449 48.68 3.04 -27.35
C ARG A 449 48.55 1.83 -26.41
N LEU A 450 47.35 1.27 -26.30
CA LEU A 450 47.04 0.28 -25.27
C LEU A 450 47.91 -0.99 -25.43
N PRO A 451 48.71 -1.38 -24.42
CA PRO A 451 49.58 -2.54 -24.53
C PRO A 451 48.80 -3.85 -24.63
N ALA A 452 49.32 -4.82 -25.39
CA ALA A 452 48.78 -6.18 -25.42
C ALA A 452 48.71 -6.78 -24.00
N GLY A 453 47.62 -7.47 -23.70
CA GLY A 453 47.33 -7.96 -22.36
C GLY A 453 46.60 -6.96 -21.45
N THR A 454 46.09 -5.84 -22.00
CA THR A 454 45.44 -4.77 -21.21
C THR A 454 43.98 -4.55 -21.62
N ALA A 455 43.08 -4.50 -20.64
CA ALA A 455 41.70 -4.03 -20.80
C ALA A 455 41.46 -2.73 -20.01
N VAL A 456 40.76 -1.77 -20.62
CA VAL A 456 40.20 -0.61 -19.92
C VAL A 456 38.69 -0.77 -19.87
N VAL A 457 38.11 -0.82 -18.68
CA VAL A 457 36.65 -0.85 -18.48
C VAL A 457 36.25 0.42 -17.76
N ALA A 458 35.53 1.31 -18.42
CA ALA A 458 35.11 2.57 -17.83
C ALA A 458 33.59 2.71 -17.76
N ALA A 459 33.06 3.30 -16.70
CA ALA A 459 31.63 3.56 -16.55
C ALA A 459 31.31 5.06 -16.65
N LEU A 460 30.18 5.37 -17.29
CA LEU A 460 29.65 6.72 -17.39
C LEU A 460 28.11 6.75 -17.36
N ARG A 461 27.56 7.94 -17.10
CA ARG A 461 26.11 8.18 -17.15
C ARG A 461 25.61 8.20 -18.60
N ASN A 462 24.38 7.73 -18.82
CA ASN A 462 23.74 7.68 -20.14
C ASN A 462 23.26 9.07 -20.58
N ARG A 463 23.42 9.40 -21.87
CA ARG A 463 22.79 10.55 -22.56
C ARG A 463 22.77 11.87 -21.77
N ASP A 464 23.94 12.33 -21.34
CA ASP A 464 24.05 13.69 -20.85
C ASP A 464 24.25 14.65 -22.05
N PRO A 465 23.30 15.57 -22.36
CA PRO A 465 23.55 16.62 -23.35
C PRO A 465 24.68 17.58 -22.92
N SER A 466 25.14 17.51 -21.66
CA SER A 466 26.25 18.29 -21.09
C SER A 466 27.59 17.52 -21.01
N LEU A 467 27.77 16.44 -21.78
CA LEU A 467 29.09 15.83 -21.95
C LEU A 467 30.13 16.90 -22.28
N SER A 468 31.20 17.00 -21.48
CA SER A 468 32.29 17.92 -21.77
C SER A 468 32.86 17.64 -23.16
N ILE A 469 33.29 18.69 -23.87
CA ILE A 469 33.83 18.58 -25.23
C ILE A 469 35.04 17.63 -25.23
N GLU A 470 35.82 17.66 -24.15
CA GLU A 470 36.95 16.79 -23.89
C GLU A 470 36.51 15.32 -23.80
N LEU A 471 35.51 14.99 -22.96
CA LEU A 471 35.02 13.62 -22.82
C LEU A 471 34.43 13.11 -24.13
N ALA A 472 33.65 13.93 -24.85
CA ALA A 472 33.10 13.56 -26.16
C ALA A 472 34.21 13.22 -27.18
N ARG A 473 35.32 13.96 -27.18
CA ARG A 473 36.49 13.67 -28.05
C ARG A 473 37.17 12.36 -27.69
N VAL A 474 37.39 12.10 -26.40
CA VAL A 474 37.99 10.83 -25.92
C VAL A 474 37.12 9.64 -26.30
N LEU A 475 35.80 9.72 -26.10
CA LEU A 475 34.86 8.67 -26.48
C LEU A 475 34.87 8.43 -28.00
N ALA A 476 34.94 9.49 -28.82
CA ALA A 476 35.05 9.39 -30.26
C ALA A 476 36.39 8.78 -30.72
N ALA A 477 37.49 9.06 -30.04
CA ALA A 477 38.79 8.43 -30.29
C ALA A 477 38.79 6.95 -29.89
N ALA A 478 38.30 6.62 -28.69
CA ALA A 478 38.16 5.25 -28.20
C ALA A 478 37.31 4.37 -29.13
N SER A 479 36.24 4.92 -29.72
CA SER A 479 35.38 4.19 -30.66
C SER A 479 36.07 3.70 -31.94
N ARG A 480 37.23 4.28 -32.27
CA ARG A 480 38.04 3.90 -33.44
C ARG A 480 39.03 2.78 -33.13
N MET A 481 39.18 2.39 -31.86
CA MET A 481 40.15 1.38 -31.45
C MET A 481 39.63 -0.06 -31.66
N PRO A 482 40.48 -0.99 -32.12
CA PRO A 482 40.15 -2.41 -32.15
C PRO A 482 39.82 -2.94 -30.74
N GLY A 483 38.70 -3.65 -30.59
CA GLY A 483 38.26 -4.16 -29.29
C GLY A 483 37.44 -3.17 -28.45
N HIS A 484 37.06 -2.02 -29.02
CA HIS A 484 36.11 -1.10 -28.38
C HIS A 484 34.68 -1.67 -28.33
N ARG A 485 34.02 -1.59 -27.17
CA ARG A 485 32.60 -1.93 -26.98
C ARG A 485 31.91 -0.90 -26.08
N ARG A 486 30.74 -0.41 -26.51
CA ARG A 486 29.80 0.33 -25.65
C ARG A 486 28.65 -0.59 -25.26
N LEU A 487 28.40 -0.73 -23.96
CA LEU A 487 27.32 -1.54 -23.40
C LEU A 487 26.37 -0.62 -22.64
N LEU A 488 25.11 -0.63 -23.06
CA LEU A 488 24.03 0.10 -22.36
C LEU A 488 23.44 -0.81 -21.30
N VAL A 489 23.47 -0.37 -20.04
CA VAL A 489 22.87 -1.05 -18.90
C VAL A 489 21.43 -0.55 -18.76
N GLY A 490 20.47 -1.42 -19.09
CA GLY A 490 19.03 -1.12 -19.03
C GLY A 490 18.43 -1.30 -17.62
N PRO A 491 17.16 -0.97 -17.40
CA PRO A 491 16.44 -1.32 -16.17
C PRO A 491 16.27 -2.84 -16.01
N LEU A 492 16.03 -3.30 -14.77
CA LEU A 492 15.62 -4.67 -14.49
C LEU A 492 14.19 -4.91 -14.97
N ASP A 493 13.92 -6.10 -15.49
CA ASP A 493 12.56 -6.54 -15.77
C ASP A 493 11.80 -6.96 -14.50
N ALA A 494 10.53 -7.32 -14.63
CA ALA A 494 9.72 -7.74 -13.49
C ALA A 494 10.29 -8.97 -12.74
N GLY A 495 11.01 -9.85 -13.46
CA GLY A 495 11.70 -10.99 -12.86
C GLY A 495 12.91 -10.58 -12.02
N GLY A 496 13.74 -9.69 -12.54
CA GLY A 496 14.86 -9.09 -11.81
C GLY A 496 14.41 -8.27 -10.60
N VAL A 497 13.28 -7.55 -10.69
CA VAL A 497 12.65 -6.87 -9.55
C VAL A 497 12.23 -7.87 -8.48
N ALA A 498 11.56 -8.97 -8.85
CA ALA A 498 11.14 -9.99 -7.90
C ALA A 498 12.32 -10.65 -7.17
N GLU A 499 13.40 -10.92 -7.89
CA GLU A 499 14.65 -11.47 -7.34
C GLU A 499 15.34 -10.50 -6.39
N LEU A 500 15.43 -9.22 -6.77
CA LEU A 500 16.03 -8.19 -5.92
C LEU A 500 15.19 -7.97 -4.65
N MET A 501 13.87 -7.93 -4.78
CA MET A 501 12.95 -7.87 -3.64
C MET A 501 13.13 -9.08 -2.72
N ARG A 502 13.19 -10.31 -3.25
CA ARG A 502 13.41 -11.53 -2.44
C ARG A 502 14.64 -11.43 -1.55
N ARG A 503 15.70 -10.80 -2.03
CA ARG A 503 16.95 -10.66 -1.26
C ARG A 503 16.83 -9.65 -0.13
N GLU A 504 16.13 -8.55 -0.37
CA GLU A 504 15.90 -7.52 0.64
C GLU A 504 14.83 -7.95 1.66
N THR A 505 13.78 -8.66 1.23
CA THR A 505 12.64 -9.04 2.08
C THR A 505 12.70 -10.46 2.63
N GLY A 506 13.56 -11.32 2.10
CA GLY A 506 13.66 -12.74 2.43
C GLY A 506 12.67 -13.66 1.69
N ASP A 507 11.58 -13.11 1.16
CA ASP A 507 10.49 -13.86 0.52
C ASP A 507 10.25 -13.43 -0.93
N LEU A 508 9.95 -14.39 -1.82
CA LEU A 508 9.62 -14.07 -3.22
C LEU A 508 8.25 -13.39 -3.29
N PRO A 509 8.15 -12.14 -3.79
CA PRO A 509 6.88 -11.43 -3.88
C PRO A 509 5.96 -12.05 -4.94
N ALA A 510 4.64 -11.88 -4.76
CA ALA A 510 3.67 -12.21 -5.79
C ALA A 510 3.91 -11.42 -7.09
N ALA A 511 3.48 -11.95 -8.24
CA ALA A 511 3.68 -11.30 -9.53
C ALA A 511 3.00 -9.92 -9.66
N GLU A 512 1.90 -9.71 -8.93
CA GLU A 512 1.20 -8.42 -8.84
C GLU A 512 2.05 -7.37 -8.11
N VAL A 513 2.65 -7.75 -6.97
CA VAL A 513 3.56 -6.89 -6.18
C VAL A 513 4.78 -6.51 -7.01
N SER A 514 5.40 -7.48 -7.69
CA SER A 514 6.57 -7.23 -8.53
C SER A 514 6.27 -6.27 -9.68
N ARG A 515 5.09 -6.41 -10.31
CA ARG A 515 4.61 -5.49 -11.35
C ARG A 515 4.35 -4.09 -10.79
N ALA A 516 3.77 -3.97 -9.61
CA ALA A 516 3.52 -2.68 -8.96
C ALA A 516 4.83 -1.97 -8.60
N VAL A 517 5.81 -2.68 -8.03
CA VAL A 517 7.14 -2.13 -7.73
C VAL A 517 7.88 -1.77 -9.02
N HIS A 518 7.85 -2.62 -10.04
CA HIS A 518 8.42 -2.29 -11.35
C HIS A 518 7.75 -1.05 -11.96
N ALA A 519 6.43 -0.90 -11.84
CA ALA A 519 5.72 0.28 -12.33
C ALA A 519 6.16 1.57 -11.63
N ARG A 520 6.35 1.56 -10.30
CA ARG A 520 6.80 2.72 -9.52
C ARG A 520 8.28 3.08 -9.72
N THR A 521 9.12 2.07 -9.84
CA THR A 521 10.60 2.20 -9.89
C THR A 521 11.16 2.23 -11.32
N ALA A 522 10.35 1.85 -12.32
CA ALA A 522 10.77 1.56 -13.68
C ALA A 522 11.94 0.55 -13.77
N GLY A 523 12.06 -0.35 -12.80
CA GLY A 523 13.11 -1.38 -12.76
C GLY A 523 14.50 -0.87 -12.40
N ASN A 524 14.65 0.35 -11.89
CA ASN A 524 15.94 0.83 -11.39
C ASN A 524 16.29 0.07 -10.07
N PRO A 525 17.38 -0.72 -10.01
CA PRO A 525 17.76 -1.50 -8.84
C PRO A 525 17.77 -0.70 -7.54
N PHE A 526 18.32 0.51 -7.58
CA PHE A 526 18.36 1.40 -6.43
C PHE A 526 16.96 1.68 -5.89
N PHE A 527 16.03 2.14 -6.73
CA PHE A 527 14.65 2.41 -6.29
C PHE A 527 13.88 1.16 -5.88
N VAL A 528 14.18 0.01 -6.47
CA VAL A 528 13.58 -1.28 -6.08
C VAL A 528 13.99 -1.65 -4.65
N GLN A 529 15.27 -1.50 -4.30
CA GLN A 529 15.76 -1.74 -2.94
C GLN A 529 15.11 -0.79 -1.94
N GLU A 530 15.00 0.50 -2.29
CA GLU A 530 14.35 1.50 -1.43
C GLU A 530 12.88 1.21 -1.16
N VAL A 531 12.13 0.82 -2.19
CA VAL A 531 10.73 0.40 -2.01
C VAL A 531 10.65 -0.91 -1.21
N ALA A 532 11.55 -1.87 -1.44
CA ALA A 532 11.57 -3.15 -0.72
C ALA A 532 11.84 -2.96 0.79
N ARG A 533 12.73 -2.03 1.17
CA ARG A 533 13.07 -1.68 2.56
C ARG A 533 11.92 -1.01 3.31
N VAL A 534 11.13 -0.18 2.63
CA VAL A 534 9.91 0.40 3.23
C VAL A 534 8.84 -0.68 3.46
N LEU A 535 8.76 -1.66 2.57
CA LEU A 535 7.75 -2.71 2.61
C LEU A 535 8.05 -3.86 3.60
N THR A 536 9.29 -4.01 4.07
CA THR A 536 9.71 -5.08 4.99
C THR A 536 9.13 -4.94 6.41
N ASN A 537 8.46 -3.83 6.72
CA ASN A 537 7.87 -3.53 8.03
C ASN A 537 6.41 -3.98 8.19
N GLY A 538 5.82 -4.67 7.19
CA GLY A 538 4.42 -5.11 7.20
C GLY A 538 4.25 -6.63 7.14
N SER A 539 3.18 -7.15 7.75
CA SER A 539 2.76 -8.55 7.59
C SER A 539 2.03 -8.73 6.24
N SER A 540 2.66 -9.47 5.32
CA SER A 540 2.22 -9.80 3.95
C SER A 540 2.34 -8.67 2.92
N LEU A 541 3.19 -8.89 1.90
CA LEU A 541 3.38 -8.01 0.75
C LEU A 541 2.19 -8.15 -0.21
N THR A 542 1.34 -7.12 -0.28
CA THR A 542 0.23 -7.04 -1.25
C THR A 542 0.42 -5.84 -2.19
N GLU A 543 -0.21 -5.86 -3.36
CA GLU A 543 -0.21 -4.73 -4.30
C GLU A 543 -0.68 -3.43 -3.63
N GLU A 544 -1.69 -3.52 -2.76
CA GLU A 544 -2.22 -2.37 -2.04
C GLU A 544 -1.20 -1.77 -1.06
N CYS A 545 -0.38 -2.59 -0.41
CA CYS A 545 0.73 -2.11 0.42
C CYS A 545 1.78 -1.35 -0.41
N VAL A 546 2.08 -1.81 -1.64
CA VAL A 546 3.00 -1.11 -2.55
C VAL A 546 2.42 0.21 -3.02
N LEU A 547 1.13 0.28 -3.31
CA LEU A 547 0.49 1.52 -3.76
C LEU A 547 0.30 2.53 -2.63
N ARG A 548 0.17 2.07 -1.39
CA ARG A 548 0.05 2.93 -0.20
C ARG A 548 1.38 3.29 0.44
N SER A 549 2.49 2.63 0.09
CA SER A 549 3.78 3.00 0.64
C SER A 549 4.21 4.37 0.08
N GLY A 550 4.47 5.32 0.98
CA GLY A 550 4.94 6.66 0.60
C GLY A 550 6.30 6.61 -0.10
N VAL A 551 6.80 7.79 -0.46
CA VAL A 551 8.13 7.89 -1.07
C VAL A 551 9.21 7.59 -0.01
N PRO A 552 10.18 6.68 -0.27
CA PRO A 552 11.31 6.48 0.63
C PRO A 552 12.03 7.81 0.88
N LEU A 553 12.41 8.09 2.14
CA LEU A 553 13.06 9.36 2.55
C LEU A 553 14.27 9.70 1.68
N THR A 554 14.98 8.66 1.27
CA THR A 554 16.20 8.64 0.47
C THR A 554 15.97 9.24 -0.91
N VAL A 555 14.93 8.76 -1.58
CA VAL A 555 14.45 9.29 -2.87
C VAL A 555 13.92 10.71 -2.70
N ARG A 556 13.24 11.00 -1.59
CA ARG A 556 12.70 12.33 -1.31
C ARG A 556 13.81 13.38 -1.17
N ASP A 557 14.90 13.06 -0.47
CA ASP A 557 16.01 13.97 -0.26
C ASP A 557 16.82 14.19 -1.56
N VAL A 558 17.03 13.15 -2.36
CA VAL A 558 17.63 13.27 -3.71
C VAL A 558 16.82 14.21 -4.61
N VAL A 559 15.50 14.02 -4.65
CA VAL A 559 14.63 14.84 -5.50
C VAL A 559 14.58 16.28 -4.98
N ARG A 560 14.56 16.49 -3.66
CA ARG A 560 14.59 17.82 -3.06
C ARG A 560 15.88 18.57 -3.39
N ASP A 561 17.03 17.92 -3.29
CA ASP A 561 18.34 18.51 -3.61
C ASP A 561 18.40 18.93 -5.08
N ARG A 562 18.01 18.04 -6.01
CA ARG A 562 17.92 18.38 -7.45
C ARG A 562 16.96 19.52 -7.73
N MET A 563 15.80 19.53 -7.08
CA MET A 563 14.84 20.63 -7.23
C MET A 563 15.39 21.96 -6.72
N ALA A 564 16.20 21.97 -5.65
CA ALA A 564 16.77 23.20 -5.08
C ALA A 564 17.68 23.97 -6.07
N ALA A 565 18.24 23.28 -7.07
CA ALA A 565 19.03 23.89 -8.15
C ALA A 565 18.19 24.52 -9.27
N LEU A 566 16.88 24.29 -9.31
CA LEU A 566 15.98 24.79 -10.36
C LEU A 566 15.42 26.18 -10.05
N ASP A 567 15.23 26.99 -11.09
CA ASP A 567 14.52 28.26 -10.99
C ASP A 567 13.08 28.08 -10.46
N PRO A 568 12.52 29.04 -9.69
CA PRO A 568 11.18 28.91 -9.11
C PRO A 568 10.06 28.66 -10.14
N ASP A 569 10.16 29.25 -11.33
CA ASP A 569 9.18 29.06 -12.41
C ASP A 569 9.26 27.64 -13.02
N VAL A 570 10.47 27.07 -13.07
CA VAL A 570 10.71 25.69 -13.52
C VAL A 570 10.20 24.70 -12.48
N GLN A 571 10.46 24.95 -11.19
CA GLN A 571 9.90 24.17 -10.09
C GLN A 571 8.36 24.18 -10.12
N ALA A 572 7.74 25.34 -10.37
CA ALA A 572 6.28 25.45 -10.46
C ALA A 572 5.71 24.63 -11.63
N LEU A 573 6.36 24.66 -12.80
CA LEU A 573 5.98 23.85 -13.95
C LEU A 573 6.13 22.35 -13.67
N LEU A 574 7.20 21.95 -13.00
CA LEU A 574 7.45 20.56 -12.59
C LEU A 574 6.39 20.06 -11.59
N GLN A 575 6.01 20.89 -10.61
CA GLN A 575 4.93 20.58 -9.65
C GLN A 575 3.58 20.38 -10.36
N LEU A 576 3.26 21.22 -11.35
CA LEU A 576 2.04 21.07 -12.16
C LEU A 576 2.05 19.77 -12.98
N ALA A 577 3.17 19.45 -13.62
CA ALA A 577 3.34 18.19 -14.33
C ALA A 577 3.17 17.00 -13.37
N ALA A 578 3.77 17.05 -12.18
CA ALA A 578 3.73 15.96 -11.21
C ALA A 578 2.30 15.64 -10.73
N LEU A 579 1.50 16.69 -10.50
CA LEU A 579 0.09 16.55 -10.13
C LEU A 579 -0.77 16.07 -11.31
N ALA A 580 -0.48 16.51 -12.54
CA ALA A 580 -1.28 16.12 -13.72
C ALA A 580 -1.12 14.65 -14.14
N GLY A 581 0.02 14.02 -13.80
CA GLY A 581 0.25 12.58 -13.97
C GLY A 581 1.72 12.23 -14.25
N ARG A 582 2.00 10.92 -14.36
CA ARG A 582 3.35 10.43 -14.72
C ARG A 582 3.77 10.81 -16.13
N SER A 583 2.83 10.78 -17.06
CA SER A 583 2.99 11.28 -18.43
C SER A 583 1.94 12.35 -18.66
N VAL A 584 2.35 13.49 -19.23
CA VAL A 584 1.50 14.65 -19.45
C VAL A 584 1.74 15.17 -20.86
N GLU A 585 0.66 15.32 -21.64
CA GLU A 585 0.72 15.97 -22.94
C GLU A 585 1.15 17.43 -22.79
N LEU A 586 2.07 17.88 -23.64
CA LEU A 586 2.61 19.24 -23.60
C LEU A 586 1.53 20.31 -23.76
N VAL A 587 0.49 20.04 -24.55
CA VAL A 587 -0.64 20.98 -24.75
C VAL A 587 -1.45 21.14 -23.46
N LEU A 588 -1.67 20.06 -22.71
CA LEU A 588 -2.34 20.10 -21.41
C LEU A 588 -1.44 20.81 -20.39
N LEU A 589 -0.14 20.50 -20.35
CA LEU A 589 0.80 21.13 -19.42
C LEU A 589 0.92 22.65 -19.66
N ALA A 590 1.03 23.08 -20.92
CA ALA A 590 1.07 24.49 -21.30
C ALA A 590 -0.20 25.23 -20.87
N ARG A 591 -1.37 24.60 -21.06
CA ARG A 591 -2.66 25.14 -20.60
C ARG A 591 -2.74 25.30 -19.08
N ILE A 592 -2.32 24.27 -18.34
CA ILE A 592 -2.31 24.30 -16.86
C ILE A 592 -1.34 25.39 -16.36
N ALA A 593 -0.19 25.55 -17.03
CA ALA A 593 0.82 26.55 -16.68
C ALA A 593 0.46 27.98 -17.12
N GLY A 594 -0.55 28.15 -17.97
CA GLY A 594 -0.89 29.44 -18.57
C GLY A 594 0.21 29.97 -19.51
N ALA A 595 0.95 29.07 -20.16
CA ALA A 595 2.06 29.36 -21.07
C ALA A 595 1.81 28.74 -22.45
N ASP A 596 2.64 29.08 -23.44
CA ASP A 596 2.66 28.36 -24.72
C ASP A 596 3.62 27.15 -24.66
N VAL A 597 3.46 26.23 -25.62
CA VAL A 597 4.27 25.00 -25.68
C VAL A 597 5.78 25.29 -25.80
N PRO A 598 6.25 26.25 -26.62
CA PRO A 598 7.67 26.62 -26.68
C PRO A 598 8.23 27.04 -25.32
N THR A 599 7.53 27.92 -24.59
CA THR A 599 7.98 28.36 -23.26
C THR A 599 8.04 27.19 -22.27
N CYS A 600 7.09 26.24 -22.34
CA CYS A 600 7.15 25.04 -21.51
C CYS A 600 8.36 24.17 -21.85
N LEU A 601 8.70 24.00 -23.13
CA LEU A 601 9.86 23.21 -23.52
C LEU A 601 11.16 23.84 -23.02
N GLU A 602 11.34 25.15 -23.19
CA GLU A 602 12.51 25.89 -22.68
C GLU A 602 12.64 25.73 -21.15
N ARG A 603 11.54 25.85 -20.41
CA ARG A 603 11.53 25.67 -18.95
C ARG A 603 11.75 24.23 -18.51
N LEU A 604 11.51 23.23 -19.36
CA LEU A 604 11.73 21.82 -19.06
C LEU A 604 13.14 21.34 -19.40
N GLU A 605 13.96 22.12 -20.11
CA GLU A 605 15.36 21.76 -20.41
C GLU A 605 16.18 21.51 -19.13
N PRO A 606 16.20 22.39 -18.11
CA PRO A 606 16.93 22.13 -16.88
C PRO A 606 16.42 20.89 -16.11
N VAL A 607 15.12 20.58 -16.22
CA VAL A 607 14.51 19.40 -15.60
C VAL A 607 15.01 18.11 -16.26
N ARG A 608 15.17 18.14 -17.59
CA ARG A 608 15.76 17.04 -18.37
C ARG A 608 17.22 16.84 -18.00
N ASP A 609 17.99 17.91 -17.90
CA ASP A 609 19.42 17.86 -17.64
C ASP A 609 19.71 17.33 -16.22
N LEU A 610 18.80 17.56 -15.25
CA LEU A 610 18.84 16.94 -13.92
C LEU A 610 18.28 15.50 -13.85
N GLY A 611 17.83 14.95 -14.98
CA GLY A 611 17.29 13.59 -15.10
C GLY A 611 15.96 13.36 -14.38
N LEU A 612 15.20 14.42 -14.07
CA LEU A 612 13.94 14.33 -13.32
C LEU A 612 12.77 13.90 -14.21
N ALA A 613 12.68 14.47 -15.41
CA ALA A 613 11.65 14.16 -16.40
C ALA A 613 12.15 14.52 -17.81
N GLY A 614 11.64 13.83 -18.82
CA GLY A 614 12.03 13.99 -20.22
C GLY A 614 10.90 13.68 -21.20
N PRO A 615 11.15 13.74 -22.52
CA PRO A 615 10.17 13.33 -23.53
C PRO A 615 9.73 11.88 -23.33
N ALA A 616 8.44 11.60 -23.51
CA ALA A 616 7.90 10.26 -23.37
C ALA A 616 8.47 9.33 -24.46
N PRO A 617 8.91 8.10 -24.12
CA PRO A 617 9.38 7.14 -25.12
C PRO A 617 8.29 6.82 -26.14
N GLY A 618 8.56 7.10 -27.43
CA GLY A 618 7.62 6.83 -28.52
C GLY A 618 6.48 7.86 -28.69
N ASP A 619 6.42 8.90 -27.85
CA ASP A 619 5.46 10.00 -27.97
C ASP A 619 6.15 11.36 -27.76
N PRO A 620 6.50 12.07 -28.85
CA PRO A 620 7.19 13.35 -28.76
C PRO A 620 6.29 14.50 -28.24
N PHE A 621 4.98 14.28 -28.13
CA PHE A 621 4.03 15.30 -27.67
C PHE A 621 3.76 15.23 -26.17
N SER A 622 4.33 14.25 -25.48
CA SER A 622 4.18 14.04 -24.05
C SER A 622 5.51 14.15 -23.32
N TYR A 623 5.45 14.62 -22.09
CA TYR A 623 6.55 14.68 -21.16
C TYR A 623 6.30 13.69 -20.02
N CYS A 624 7.28 12.86 -19.68
CA CYS A 624 7.15 11.85 -18.63
C CYS A 624 8.25 11.95 -17.57
N PHE A 625 7.88 11.68 -16.34
CA PHE A 625 8.85 11.49 -15.26
C PHE A 625 9.67 10.22 -15.50
N THR A 626 10.99 10.32 -15.27
CA THR A 626 11.91 9.19 -15.43
C THR A 626 11.46 7.99 -14.58
N HIS A 627 11.01 8.26 -13.35
CA HIS A 627 10.42 7.28 -12.45
C HIS A 627 9.19 7.85 -11.74
N ASP A 628 8.20 7.00 -11.43
CA ASP A 628 6.98 7.45 -10.74
C ASP A 628 7.26 7.91 -9.31
N LEU A 629 8.27 7.31 -8.65
CA LEU A 629 8.76 7.78 -7.35
C LEU A 629 9.29 9.21 -7.38
N VAL A 630 9.90 9.66 -8.49
CA VAL A 630 10.33 11.06 -8.63
C VAL A 630 9.11 11.97 -8.69
N ARG A 631 8.08 11.59 -9.44
CA ARG A 631 6.80 12.32 -9.48
C ARG A 631 6.18 12.41 -8.10
N GLU A 632 6.06 11.29 -7.40
CA GLU A 632 5.50 11.23 -6.05
C GLU A 632 6.31 12.11 -5.07
N ALA A 633 7.64 12.10 -5.16
CA ALA A 633 8.51 12.93 -4.33
C ALA A 633 8.28 14.44 -4.58
N VAL A 634 8.12 14.82 -5.85
CA VAL A 634 7.75 16.20 -6.23
C VAL A 634 6.39 16.55 -5.64
N CYS A 635 5.38 15.68 -5.73
CA CYS A 635 4.05 15.89 -5.16
C CYS A 635 4.09 16.07 -3.63
N GLU A 636 4.82 15.21 -2.91
CA GLU A 636 4.98 15.28 -1.45
C GLU A 636 5.78 16.51 -0.97
N ALA A 637 6.53 17.17 -1.86
CA ALA A 637 7.20 18.43 -1.57
C ALA A 637 6.27 19.65 -1.68
N ILE A 638 5.07 19.50 -2.26
CA ILE A 638 4.10 20.59 -2.43
C ILE A 638 3.37 20.82 -1.10
N PRO A 639 3.39 22.04 -0.54
CA PRO A 639 2.60 22.36 0.64
C PRO A 639 1.10 22.11 0.40
N PRO A 640 0.34 21.53 1.36
CA PRO A 640 -1.06 21.12 1.15
C PRO A 640 -1.98 22.21 0.57
N GLY A 641 -1.86 23.46 1.03
CA GLY A 641 -2.65 24.58 0.52
C GLY A 641 -2.33 24.94 -0.95
N ARG A 642 -1.06 24.79 -1.35
CA ARG A 642 -0.64 24.97 -2.74
C ARG A 642 -1.09 23.78 -3.59
N ALA A 643 -0.97 22.55 -3.09
CA ALA A 643 -1.43 21.35 -3.79
C ALA A 643 -2.92 21.43 -4.14
N ALA A 644 -3.77 21.83 -3.19
CA ALA A 644 -5.21 22.04 -3.43
C ALA A 644 -5.47 23.07 -4.55
N SER A 645 -4.71 24.18 -4.54
CA SER A 645 -4.83 25.22 -5.57
C SER A 645 -4.40 24.73 -6.95
N LEU A 646 -3.32 23.96 -7.04
CA LEU A 646 -2.83 23.39 -8.29
C LEU A 646 -3.78 22.30 -8.81
N HIS A 647 -4.33 21.45 -7.95
CA HIS A 647 -5.35 20.48 -8.34
C HIS A 647 -6.59 21.14 -8.95
N ARG A 648 -7.02 22.30 -8.45
CA ARG A 648 -8.07 23.09 -9.10
C ARG A 648 -7.69 23.48 -10.53
N VAL A 649 -6.48 24.01 -10.74
CA VAL A 649 -6.00 24.43 -12.07
C VAL A 649 -5.94 23.24 -13.04
N VAL A 650 -5.46 22.09 -12.57
CA VAL A 650 -5.41 20.86 -13.38
C VAL A 650 -6.83 20.40 -13.76
N ALA A 651 -7.77 20.40 -12.80
CA ALA A 651 -9.16 20.05 -13.07
C ALA A 651 -9.82 20.99 -14.09
N ASP A 652 -9.63 22.31 -13.93
CA ASP A 652 -10.15 23.33 -14.84
C ASP A 652 -9.61 23.12 -16.28
N ALA A 653 -8.33 22.80 -16.42
CA ALA A 653 -7.70 22.55 -17.71
C ALA A 653 -8.20 21.26 -18.40
N ILE A 654 -8.38 20.18 -17.63
CA ILE A 654 -8.92 18.91 -18.14
C ILE A 654 -10.35 19.09 -18.63
N GLU A 655 -11.22 19.77 -17.85
CA GLU A 655 -12.61 20.00 -18.26
C GLU A 655 -12.71 20.89 -19.50
N ALA A 656 -11.77 21.81 -19.70
CA ALA A 656 -11.70 22.69 -20.89
C ALA A 656 -11.27 21.97 -22.19
N ILE A 657 -10.69 20.78 -22.13
CA ILE A 657 -10.39 19.95 -23.34
C ILE A 657 -11.70 19.40 -23.95
N GLY A 658 -12.78 19.35 -23.15
CA GLY A 658 -14.13 19.04 -23.59
C GLY A 658 -14.63 17.71 -23.02
N PRO A 659 -15.96 17.53 -22.89
CA PRO A 659 -16.58 16.34 -22.28
C PRO A 659 -16.58 15.09 -23.17
N GLY A 660 -15.80 15.07 -24.26
CA GLY A 660 -15.82 14.02 -25.29
C GLY A 660 -14.86 12.83 -25.05
N ASP A 661 -13.92 12.95 -24.12
CA ASP A 661 -12.99 11.86 -23.79
C ASP A 661 -13.33 11.25 -22.42
N ASP A 662 -13.92 10.06 -22.49
CA ASP A 662 -14.36 9.27 -21.34
C ASP A 662 -13.22 8.86 -20.38
N SER A 663 -11.96 8.94 -20.81
CA SER A 663 -10.79 8.68 -19.97
C SER A 663 -10.46 9.85 -19.03
N LEU A 664 -10.92 11.07 -19.36
CA LEU A 664 -10.60 12.28 -18.60
C LEU A 664 -11.55 12.52 -17.41
N ALA A 665 -12.73 11.90 -17.40
CA ALA A 665 -13.73 12.09 -16.34
C ALA A 665 -13.26 11.61 -14.97
N GLU A 666 -12.58 10.46 -14.91
CA GLU A 666 -12.01 9.90 -13.67
C GLU A 666 -10.87 10.78 -13.13
N ARG A 667 -10.00 11.29 -14.02
CA ARG A 667 -8.90 12.21 -13.68
C ARG A 667 -9.41 13.55 -13.16
N ALA A 668 -10.41 14.14 -13.82
CA ALA A 668 -11.03 15.37 -13.37
C ALA A 668 -11.68 15.20 -11.97
N ALA A 669 -12.39 14.09 -11.75
CA ALA A 669 -12.99 13.80 -10.45
C ALA A 669 -11.96 13.65 -9.32
N HIS A 670 -10.81 13.04 -9.60
CA HIS A 670 -9.69 12.97 -8.65
C HIS A 670 -9.18 14.38 -8.29
N HIS A 671 -8.86 15.22 -9.27
CA HIS A 671 -8.34 16.56 -8.99
C HIS A 671 -9.35 17.50 -8.32
N LEU A 672 -10.65 17.40 -8.64
CA LEU A 672 -11.68 18.16 -7.94
C LEU A 672 -11.82 17.73 -6.46
N TRP A 673 -11.63 16.44 -6.17
CA TRP A 673 -11.63 15.93 -4.80
C TRP A 673 -10.41 16.45 -4.01
N GLU A 674 -9.21 16.34 -4.57
CA GLU A 674 -7.97 16.79 -3.91
C GLU A 674 -7.89 18.32 -3.75
N ALA A 675 -8.57 19.09 -4.60
CA ALA A 675 -8.70 20.54 -4.43
C ALA A 675 -9.56 20.94 -3.21
N GLY A 676 -10.30 19.99 -2.62
CA GLY A 676 -10.93 20.13 -1.31
C GLY A 676 -11.93 21.31 -1.22
N PRO A 677 -11.79 22.22 -0.24
CA PRO A 677 -12.74 23.30 -0.02
C PRO A 677 -12.67 24.44 -1.07
N LEU A 678 -11.67 24.44 -1.96
CA LEU A 678 -11.54 25.47 -3.00
C LEU A 678 -12.53 25.32 -4.16
N ILE A 679 -13.23 24.18 -4.23
CA ILE A 679 -14.18 23.84 -5.27
C ILE A 679 -15.59 23.82 -4.70
N ASP A 680 -16.53 24.37 -5.46
CA ASP A 680 -17.96 24.19 -5.21
C ASP A 680 -18.26 22.68 -5.00
N PRO A 681 -18.79 22.29 -3.82
CA PRO A 681 -19.12 20.89 -3.55
C PRO A 681 -20.01 20.27 -4.63
N ALA A 682 -20.94 21.02 -5.22
CA ALA A 682 -21.82 20.50 -6.28
C ALA A 682 -21.03 20.06 -7.52
N ARG A 683 -20.04 20.86 -7.95
CA ARG A 683 -19.14 20.54 -9.06
C ARG A 683 -18.34 19.25 -8.80
N THR A 684 -17.82 19.09 -7.59
CA THR A 684 -17.06 17.88 -7.20
C THR A 684 -17.95 16.64 -7.23
N VAL A 685 -19.16 16.73 -6.67
CA VAL A 685 -20.11 15.62 -6.64
C VAL A 685 -20.52 15.22 -8.07
N ALA A 686 -20.79 16.19 -8.94
CA ALA A 686 -21.14 15.92 -10.35
C ALA A 686 -20.01 15.17 -11.10
N ALA A 687 -18.74 15.54 -10.87
CA ALA A 687 -17.61 14.83 -11.45
C ALA A 687 -17.48 13.39 -10.90
N LEU A 688 -17.63 13.19 -9.59
CA LEU A 688 -17.60 11.87 -8.98
C LEU A 688 -18.74 10.96 -9.46
N LEU A 689 -19.95 11.51 -9.66
CA LEU A 689 -21.08 10.77 -10.23
C LEU A 689 -20.82 10.32 -11.67
N ARG A 690 -20.17 11.17 -12.48
CA ARG A 690 -19.75 10.82 -13.86
C ARG A 690 -18.68 9.72 -13.85
N ALA A 691 -17.66 9.85 -13.00
CA ALA A 691 -16.61 8.83 -12.84
C ALA A 691 -17.19 7.49 -12.37
N GLY A 692 -18.09 7.51 -11.38
CA GLY A 692 -18.77 6.32 -10.89
C GLY A 692 -19.57 5.61 -11.98
N ALA A 693 -20.35 6.36 -12.78
CA ALA A 693 -21.10 5.79 -13.90
C ALA A 693 -20.19 5.14 -14.96
N ARG A 694 -19.03 5.75 -15.24
CA ARG A 694 -18.06 5.22 -16.20
C ARG A 694 -17.40 3.93 -15.71
N ALA A 695 -17.00 3.91 -14.45
CA ALA A 695 -16.48 2.69 -13.81
C ALA A 695 -17.53 1.57 -13.81
N THR A 696 -18.80 1.88 -13.57
CA THR A 696 -19.90 0.91 -13.71
C THR A 696 -20.01 0.38 -15.15
N ALA A 697 -19.97 1.25 -16.17
CA ALA A 697 -20.04 0.85 -17.58
C ALA A 697 -18.86 -0.04 -18.02
N LYS A 698 -17.67 0.15 -17.43
CA LYS A 698 -16.48 -0.69 -17.63
C LYS A 698 -16.46 -1.96 -16.75
N THR A 699 -17.56 -2.26 -16.05
CA THR A 699 -17.68 -3.34 -15.03
C THR A 699 -16.65 -3.28 -13.89
N ALA A 700 -15.99 -2.13 -13.70
CA ALA A 700 -15.06 -1.86 -12.61
C ALA A 700 -15.80 -1.45 -11.32
N LEU A 701 -16.54 -2.40 -10.74
CA LEU A 701 -17.48 -2.14 -9.64
C LEU A 701 -16.83 -1.59 -8.35
N ARG A 702 -15.57 -1.95 -8.07
CA ARG A 702 -14.83 -1.42 -6.90
C ARG A 702 -14.48 0.06 -7.06
N ASP A 703 -14.07 0.47 -8.25
CA ASP A 703 -13.76 1.87 -8.55
C ASP A 703 -15.03 2.70 -8.55
N ALA A 704 -16.13 2.16 -9.09
CA ALA A 704 -17.43 2.80 -9.06
C ALA A 704 -17.89 3.08 -7.62
N GLU A 705 -17.77 2.09 -6.73
CA GLU A 705 -18.11 2.26 -5.32
C GLU A 705 -17.26 3.34 -4.64
N ARG A 706 -15.94 3.36 -4.87
CA ARG A 706 -15.04 4.38 -4.33
C ARG A 706 -15.47 5.80 -4.73
N HIS A 707 -15.79 6.01 -6.00
CA HIS A 707 -16.25 7.33 -6.47
C HIS A 707 -17.61 7.73 -5.88
N LEU A 708 -18.54 6.78 -5.77
CA LEU A 708 -19.89 7.04 -5.29
C LEU A 708 -19.94 7.27 -3.77
N VAL A 709 -19.11 6.58 -2.98
CA VAL A 709 -18.96 6.87 -1.54
C VAL A 709 -18.48 8.31 -1.32
N ARG A 710 -17.43 8.74 -2.02
CA ARG A 710 -16.93 10.11 -1.98
C ARG A 710 -18.00 11.14 -2.39
N ALA A 711 -18.82 10.80 -3.39
CA ALA A 711 -19.92 11.66 -3.84
C ALA A 711 -20.98 11.83 -2.72
N VAL A 712 -21.36 10.75 -2.03
CA VAL A 712 -22.30 10.79 -0.90
C VAL A 712 -21.75 11.62 0.25
N GLU A 713 -20.49 11.40 0.64
CA GLU A 713 -19.82 12.13 1.73
C GLU A 713 -19.78 13.64 1.44
N ARG A 714 -19.36 14.03 0.23
CA ARG A 714 -19.26 15.43 -0.16
C ARG A 714 -20.62 16.10 -0.27
N ALA A 715 -21.61 15.43 -0.86
CA ALA A 715 -22.97 15.96 -0.98
C ALA A 715 -23.60 16.17 0.40
N ARG A 716 -23.42 15.20 1.32
CA ARG A 716 -23.90 15.29 2.70
C ARG A 716 -23.25 16.44 3.47
N ALA A 717 -21.93 16.56 3.40
CA ALA A 717 -21.19 17.63 4.08
C ALA A 717 -21.64 19.03 3.60
N ALA A 718 -22.05 19.15 2.34
CA ALA A 718 -22.56 20.38 1.74
C ALA A 718 -24.09 20.55 1.80
N ALA A 719 -24.81 19.64 2.45
CA ALA A 719 -26.28 19.63 2.54
C ALA A 719 -27.01 19.65 1.17
N LEU A 720 -26.42 19.04 0.14
CA LEU A 720 -26.97 18.95 -1.22
C LEU A 720 -27.88 17.73 -1.36
N LEU A 721 -29.09 17.79 -0.80
CA LEU A 721 -29.99 16.63 -0.67
C LEU A 721 -30.34 15.94 -1.99
N ASP A 722 -30.65 16.69 -3.06
CA ASP A 722 -31.00 16.08 -4.36
C ASP A 722 -29.86 15.24 -4.95
N VAL A 723 -28.63 15.75 -4.85
CA VAL A 723 -27.44 15.10 -5.40
C VAL A 723 -26.92 14.01 -4.46
N GLU A 724 -27.10 14.17 -3.14
CA GLU A 724 -26.87 13.10 -2.15
C GLU A 724 -27.77 11.91 -2.46
N LEU A 725 -29.05 12.15 -2.76
CA LEU A 725 -30.01 11.09 -3.08
C LEU A 725 -29.66 10.37 -4.37
N GLU A 726 -29.19 11.10 -5.40
CA GLU A 726 -28.70 10.51 -6.64
C GLU A 726 -27.46 9.63 -6.40
N ALA A 727 -26.49 10.13 -5.63
CA ALA A 727 -25.28 9.38 -5.28
C ALA A 727 -25.60 8.12 -4.48
N LEU A 728 -26.50 8.21 -3.49
CA LEU A 728 -26.98 7.08 -2.71
C LEU A 728 -27.68 6.04 -3.60
N SER A 729 -28.56 6.47 -4.50
CA SER A 729 -29.25 5.58 -5.45
C SER A 729 -28.27 4.76 -6.28
N ARG A 730 -27.26 5.43 -6.87
CA ARG A 730 -26.23 4.76 -7.69
C ARG A 730 -25.34 3.85 -6.86
N LEU A 731 -24.94 4.28 -5.66
CA LEU A 731 -24.13 3.47 -4.74
C LEU A 731 -24.85 2.19 -4.32
N ILE A 732 -26.14 2.30 -3.97
CA ILE A 732 -27.00 1.16 -3.63
C ILE A 732 -27.13 0.21 -4.82
N ALA A 733 -27.27 0.72 -6.04
CA ALA A 733 -27.29 -0.11 -7.24
C ALA A 733 -25.96 -0.86 -7.46
N VAL A 734 -24.80 -0.19 -7.31
CA VAL A 734 -23.47 -0.82 -7.41
C VAL A 734 -23.24 -1.87 -6.32
N ALA A 735 -23.60 -1.55 -5.07
CA ALA A 735 -23.54 -2.51 -3.96
C ALA A 735 -24.49 -3.70 -4.20
N GLY A 736 -25.66 -3.44 -4.78
CA GLY A 736 -26.61 -4.44 -5.23
C GLY A 736 -26.05 -5.37 -6.31
N MET A 737 -25.34 -4.84 -7.32
CA MET A 737 -24.70 -5.65 -8.36
C MET A 737 -23.58 -6.55 -7.82
N ARG A 738 -22.80 -6.08 -6.84
CA ARG A 738 -21.70 -6.86 -6.24
C ARG A 738 -22.19 -8.02 -5.35
N SER A 739 -23.33 -7.84 -4.68
CA SER A 739 -23.67 -8.67 -3.51
C SER A 739 -25.16 -9.01 -3.39
N MET A 740 -25.96 -8.71 -4.42
CA MET A 740 -27.41 -8.86 -4.52
C MET A 740 -28.19 -8.31 -3.31
N TYR A 741 -28.50 -7.01 -3.29
CA TYR A 741 -29.36 -6.25 -2.35
C TYR A 741 -29.15 -6.44 -0.83
N ALA A 742 -28.43 -7.47 -0.38
CA ALA A 742 -28.26 -7.90 1.00
C ALA A 742 -26.97 -7.37 1.64
N ALA A 743 -26.12 -6.68 0.87
CA ALA A 743 -24.88 -6.08 1.37
C ALA A 743 -24.75 -4.57 1.12
N ALA A 744 -25.78 -3.91 0.55
CA ALA A 744 -25.84 -2.46 0.71
C ALA A 744 -25.95 -2.20 2.23
N SER A 745 -25.05 -1.38 2.79
CA SER A 745 -25.11 -1.06 4.22
C SER A 745 -26.52 -0.57 4.56
N VAL A 746 -27.12 -1.16 5.60
CA VAL A 746 -28.44 -0.77 6.12
C VAL A 746 -28.45 0.75 6.34
N ASP A 747 -27.35 1.33 6.82
CA ASP A 747 -27.21 2.76 7.05
C ASP A 747 -27.34 3.60 5.77
N LEU A 748 -26.86 3.11 4.62
CA LEU A 748 -27.00 3.79 3.33
C LEU A 748 -28.47 3.82 2.90
N LEU A 749 -29.18 2.70 3.06
CA LEU A 749 -30.60 2.58 2.72
C LEU A 749 -31.47 3.45 3.66
N GLU A 750 -31.15 3.49 4.95
CA GLU A 750 -31.83 4.36 5.92
C GLU A 750 -31.63 5.84 5.61
N ARG A 751 -30.41 6.22 5.23
CA ARG A 751 -30.12 7.59 4.82
C ARG A 751 -30.87 7.93 3.55
N ALA A 752 -30.84 7.07 2.53
CA ALA A 752 -31.52 7.30 1.27
C ALA A 752 -33.03 7.45 1.46
N GLU A 753 -33.63 6.61 2.31
CA GLU A 753 -35.04 6.72 2.71
C GLU A 753 -35.33 8.07 3.37
N THR A 754 -34.49 8.50 4.31
CA THR A 754 -34.65 9.76 5.05
C THR A 754 -34.54 10.98 4.12
N VAL A 755 -33.55 10.99 3.24
CA VAL A 755 -33.34 12.07 2.26
C VAL A 755 -34.49 12.12 1.25
N ALA A 756 -34.93 10.98 0.73
CA ALA A 756 -36.08 10.91 -0.17
C ALA A 756 -37.36 11.46 0.47
N LYS A 757 -37.62 11.15 1.75
CA LYS A 757 -38.74 11.70 2.50
C LYS A 757 -38.65 13.21 2.69
N ALA A 758 -37.47 13.72 3.05
CA ALA A 758 -37.24 15.15 3.21
C ALA A 758 -37.50 15.93 1.89
N LEU A 759 -37.22 15.30 0.74
CA LEU A 759 -37.48 15.84 -0.60
C LEU A 759 -38.91 15.59 -1.12
N GLY A 760 -39.79 14.97 -0.33
CA GLY A 760 -41.16 14.64 -0.77
C GLY A 760 -41.24 13.55 -1.83
N ARG A 761 -40.18 12.76 -2.04
CA ARG A 761 -40.09 11.70 -3.05
C ARG A 761 -40.58 10.36 -2.51
N GLU A 762 -41.88 10.28 -2.24
CA GLU A 762 -42.54 9.12 -1.59
C GLU A 762 -42.18 7.77 -2.25
N ARG A 763 -42.26 7.69 -3.58
CA ARG A 763 -41.95 6.46 -4.33
C ARG A 763 -40.52 5.96 -4.12
N GLN A 764 -39.54 6.88 -4.14
CA GLN A 764 -38.13 6.52 -3.92
C GLN A 764 -37.90 6.10 -2.46
N ALA A 765 -38.51 6.80 -1.50
CA ALA A 765 -38.45 6.41 -0.09
C ALA A 765 -39.00 5.00 0.15
N ALA A 766 -40.16 4.67 -0.45
CA ALA A 766 -40.74 3.34 -0.36
C ALA A 766 -39.83 2.27 -1.01
N GLY A 767 -39.17 2.60 -2.13
CA GLY A 767 -38.18 1.74 -2.78
C GLY A 767 -36.97 1.43 -1.87
N PHE A 768 -36.39 2.42 -1.21
CA PHE A 768 -35.28 2.19 -0.27
C PHE A 768 -35.71 1.41 0.96
N LEU A 769 -36.92 1.66 1.48
CA LEU A 769 -37.49 0.88 2.57
C LEU A 769 -37.67 -0.60 2.17
N PHE A 770 -38.17 -0.85 0.96
CA PHE A 770 -38.30 -2.19 0.40
C PHE A 770 -36.93 -2.87 0.24
N SER A 771 -35.91 -2.18 -0.26
CA SER A 771 -34.54 -2.71 -0.35
C SER A 771 -33.95 -3.04 1.03
N ARG A 772 -34.17 -2.21 2.05
CA ARG A 772 -33.73 -2.49 3.43
C ARG A 772 -34.43 -3.73 3.99
N TRP A 773 -35.75 -3.83 3.81
CA TRP A 773 -36.51 -5.02 4.19
C TRP A 773 -35.98 -6.27 3.48
N THR A 774 -35.69 -6.18 2.18
CA THR A 774 -35.16 -7.28 1.37
C THR A 774 -33.82 -7.78 1.94
N ALA A 775 -32.93 -6.87 2.35
CA ALA A 775 -31.65 -7.25 2.95
C ALA A 775 -31.82 -8.09 4.24
N HIS A 776 -32.72 -7.68 5.13
CA HIS A 776 -33.01 -8.42 6.37
C HIS A 776 -33.71 -9.77 6.11
N VAL A 777 -34.65 -9.82 5.16
CA VAL A 777 -35.31 -11.08 4.77
C VAL A 777 -34.30 -12.08 4.21
N GLN A 778 -33.38 -11.64 3.35
CA GLN A 778 -32.36 -12.51 2.77
C GLN A 778 -31.37 -13.04 3.82
N GLY A 779 -31.11 -12.27 4.88
CA GLY A 779 -30.32 -12.69 6.04
C GLY A 779 -31.09 -13.48 7.09
N LEU A 780 -32.37 -13.81 6.85
CA LEU A 780 -33.27 -14.45 7.83
C LEU A 780 -33.37 -13.70 9.17
N GLU A 781 -33.22 -12.37 9.15
CA GLU A 781 -33.32 -11.50 10.34
C GLU A 781 -34.78 -11.11 10.61
N HIS A 782 -35.63 -12.08 10.93
CA HIS A 782 -37.09 -11.86 11.04
C HIS A 782 -37.51 -10.82 12.09
N GLU A 783 -36.77 -10.70 13.19
CA GLU A 783 -37.00 -9.65 14.20
C GLU A 783 -36.91 -8.24 13.61
N ARG A 784 -36.12 -8.07 12.55
CA ARG A 784 -35.94 -6.79 11.82
C ARG A 784 -36.81 -6.71 10.58
N SER A 785 -37.00 -7.82 9.87
CA SER A 785 -37.76 -7.82 8.62
C SER A 785 -39.28 -7.71 8.84
N CYS A 786 -39.84 -8.36 9.87
CA CYS A 786 -41.29 -8.32 10.12
C CYS A 786 -41.80 -6.88 10.34
N PRO A 787 -41.23 -6.06 11.26
CA PRO A 787 -41.70 -4.69 11.47
C PRO A 787 -41.58 -3.80 10.23
N LEU A 788 -40.57 -4.04 9.39
CA LEU A 788 -40.40 -3.31 8.13
C LEU A 788 -41.44 -3.71 7.09
N ALA A 789 -41.83 -4.98 7.03
CA ALA A 789 -42.90 -5.46 6.16
C ALA A 789 -44.26 -4.88 6.57
N ASP A 790 -44.57 -4.88 7.87
CA ASP A 790 -45.79 -4.26 8.42
C ASP A 790 -45.84 -2.77 8.06
N ARG A 791 -44.74 -2.06 8.29
CA ARG A 791 -44.63 -0.63 7.95
C ARG A 791 -44.80 -0.36 6.45
N LEU A 792 -44.24 -1.21 5.59
CA LEU A 792 -44.42 -1.11 4.13
C LEU A 792 -45.88 -1.32 3.73
N LEU A 793 -46.57 -2.27 4.36
CA LEU A 793 -48.00 -2.53 4.11
C LEU A 793 -48.89 -1.38 4.60
N GLU A 794 -48.62 -0.84 5.79
CA GLU A 794 -49.31 0.33 6.34
C GLU A 794 -49.13 1.56 5.44
N GLN A 795 -47.89 1.84 5.02
CA GLN A 795 -47.57 2.94 4.09
C GLN A 795 -48.23 2.73 2.73
N GLY A 796 -48.19 1.51 2.19
CA GLY A 796 -48.87 1.15 0.97
C GLY A 796 -50.38 1.43 1.07
N SER A 797 -51.02 0.92 2.11
CA SER A 797 -52.48 1.06 2.33
C SER A 797 -52.92 2.52 2.47
N ALA A 798 -52.06 3.39 3.02
CA ALA A 798 -52.31 4.82 3.15
C ALA A 798 -51.99 5.63 1.87
N SER A 799 -51.22 5.09 0.93
CA SER A 799 -50.77 5.79 -0.26
C SER A 799 -51.72 5.62 -1.44
N SER A 800 -51.92 6.69 -2.22
CA SER A 800 -52.62 6.61 -3.51
C SER A 800 -51.73 6.09 -4.65
N ASP A 801 -50.40 6.10 -4.47
CA ASP A 801 -49.46 5.65 -5.51
C ASP A 801 -49.50 4.11 -5.64
N PRO A 802 -49.81 3.56 -6.84
CA PRO A 802 -49.92 2.12 -7.06
C PRO A 802 -48.58 1.38 -6.88
N VAL A 803 -47.44 2.04 -7.10
CA VAL A 803 -46.10 1.46 -6.90
C VAL A 803 -45.80 1.30 -5.41
N VAL A 804 -46.13 2.31 -4.60
CA VAL A 804 -45.96 2.26 -3.14
C VAL A 804 -46.85 1.18 -2.53
N ARG A 805 -48.11 1.08 -2.98
CA ARG A 805 -49.01 -0.03 -2.65
C ARG A 805 -48.42 -1.39 -3.04
N GLY A 806 -47.90 -1.50 -4.26
CA GLY A 806 -47.25 -2.70 -4.75
C GLY A 806 -46.06 -3.14 -3.91
N TYR A 807 -45.23 -2.22 -3.40
CA TYR A 807 -44.14 -2.55 -2.48
C TYR A 807 -44.64 -3.08 -1.14
N GLY A 808 -45.71 -2.48 -0.58
CA GLY A 808 -46.36 -2.96 0.64
C GLY A 808 -46.86 -4.40 0.50
N ASP A 809 -47.66 -4.65 -0.53
CA ASP A 809 -48.21 -5.99 -0.81
C ASP A 809 -47.10 -7.01 -1.12
N ALA A 810 -46.09 -6.63 -1.90
CA ALA A 810 -44.99 -7.54 -2.23
C ALA A 810 -44.16 -7.92 -0.99
N ALA A 811 -43.77 -6.93 -0.17
CA ALA A 811 -42.96 -7.18 1.03
C ALA A 811 -43.73 -8.06 2.02
N TRP A 812 -44.99 -7.73 2.26
CA TRP A 812 -45.84 -8.52 3.13
C TRP A 812 -46.06 -9.93 2.61
N GLY A 813 -46.35 -10.08 1.31
CA GLY A 813 -46.53 -11.38 0.67
C GLY A 813 -45.32 -12.29 0.85
N ILE A 814 -44.12 -11.81 0.52
CA ILE A 814 -42.88 -12.57 0.68
C ILE A 814 -42.62 -12.91 2.15
N GLN A 815 -42.88 -11.98 3.07
CA GLN A 815 -42.78 -12.24 4.51
C GLN A 815 -43.72 -13.37 4.96
N GLN A 816 -44.96 -13.43 4.44
CA GLN A 816 -45.89 -14.52 4.73
C GLN A 816 -45.37 -15.87 4.22
N TRP A 817 -44.68 -15.91 3.08
CA TRP A 817 -44.07 -17.14 2.58
C TRP A 817 -42.99 -17.67 3.53
N HIS A 818 -42.09 -16.82 4.02
CA HIS A 818 -41.08 -17.24 5.00
C HIS A 818 -41.71 -17.83 6.27
N LEU A 819 -42.88 -17.33 6.68
CA LEU A 819 -43.66 -17.83 7.81
C LEU A 819 -44.52 -19.07 7.48
N GLY A 820 -44.39 -19.65 6.28
CA GLY A 820 -45.11 -20.86 5.86
C GLY A 820 -46.57 -20.61 5.45
N ARG A 821 -46.99 -19.35 5.24
CA ARG A 821 -48.36 -19.00 4.86
C ARG A 821 -48.44 -18.76 3.34
N VAL A 822 -48.26 -19.83 2.55
CA VAL A 822 -48.12 -19.77 1.08
C VAL A 822 -49.36 -19.15 0.42
N GLY A 823 -50.57 -19.52 0.86
CA GLY A 823 -51.81 -18.94 0.30
C GLY A 823 -51.93 -17.43 0.50
N ALA A 824 -51.59 -16.95 1.71
CA ALA A 824 -51.57 -15.51 1.99
C ALA A 824 -50.50 -14.81 1.14
N SER A 825 -49.31 -15.40 1.03
CA SER A 825 -48.25 -14.90 0.14
C SER A 825 -48.72 -14.78 -1.32
N TYR A 826 -49.39 -15.80 -1.84
CA TYR A 826 -49.88 -15.82 -3.22
C TYR A 826 -50.87 -14.68 -3.49
N ARG A 827 -51.83 -14.47 -2.57
CA ARG A 827 -52.83 -13.39 -2.70
C ARG A 827 -52.19 -12.01 -2.74
N HIS A 828 -51.30 -11.71 -1.78
CA HIS A 828 -50.63 -10.41 -1.72
C HIS A 828 -49.70 -10.16 -2.92
N LEU A 829 -48.89 -11.14 -3.33
CA LEU A 829 -48.02 -10.97 -4.49
C LEU A 829 -48.81 -10.85 -5.81
N THR A 830 -49.96 -11.52 -5.92
CA THR A 830 -50.86 -11.36 -7.07
C THR A 830 -51.45 -9.94 -7.11
N ALA A 831 -51.83 -9.39 -5.96
CA ALA A 831 -52.28 -8.00 -5.85
C ALA A 831 -51.15 -7.02 -6.24
N ALA A 832 -49.93 -7.22 -5.72
CA ALA A 832 -48.76 -6.41 -6.06
C ALA A 832 -48.44 -6.41 -7.56
N ALA A 833 -48.51 -7.57 -8.22
CA ALA A 833 -48.28 -7.68 -9.67
C ALA A 833 -49.39 -7.03 -10.50
N SER A 834 -50.64 -7.05 -10.00
CA SER A 834 -51.80 -6.45 -10.67
C SER A 834 -51.79 -4.91 -10.63
N LEU A 835 -51.11 -4.31 -9.66
CA LEU A 835 -50.96 -2.85 -9.51
C LEU A 835 -50.02 -2.22 -10.54
N GLY A 836 -49.48 -3.00 -11.48
CA GLY A 836 -48.74 -2.49 -12.61
C GLY A 836 -47.51 -1.69 -12.19
N LEU A 837 -46.43 -2.38 -11.82
CA LEU A 837 -45.08 -1.79 -11.74
C LEU A 837 -44.55 -1.30 -13.12
N ALA A 838 -45.40 -1.29 -14.15
CA ALA A 838 -45.18 -0.77 -15.48
C ALA A 838 -45.85 0.61 -15.61
N GLY A 839 -45.12 1.69 -15.34
CA GLY A 839 -45.72 3.02 -15.42
C GLY A 839 -44.79 4.20 -15.72
N ASP A 840 -43.47 4.08 -15.53
CA ASP A 840 -42.56 5.19 -15.85
C ASP A 840 -41.46 4.72 -16.80
N HIS A 841 -41.38 5.36 -17.97
CA HIS A 841 -40.42 5.05 -19.04
C HIS A 841 -39.01 5.58 -18.74
N ARG A 842 -38.80 6.20 -17.57
CA ARG A 842 -37.47 6.60 -17.11
C ARG A 842 -36.75 5.41 -16.47
N PRO A 843 -35.52 5.09 -16.88
CA PRO A 843 -34.73 4.04 -16.25
C PRO A 843 -34.44 4.40 -14.79
N ASP A 844 -34.79 3.49 -13.87
CA ASP A 844 -34.42 3.58 -12.46
C ASP A 844 -33.86 2.20 -12.07
N PRO A 845 -32.53 2.03 -12.00
CA PRO A 845 -31.91 0.73 -11.79
C PRO A 845 -32.37 0.01 -10.52
N VAL A 846 -32.68 0.76 -9.45
CA VAL A 846 -33.17 0.18 -8.19
C VAL A 846 -34.58 -0.34 -8.42
N ARG A 847 -35.47 0.48 -8.97
CA ARG A 847 -36.87 0.10 -9.24
C ARG A 847 -36.97 -1.07 -10.22
N ASP A 848 -36.19 -1.04 -11.30
CA ASP A 848 -36.25 -2.03 -12.36
C ASP A 848 -35.75 -3.39 -11.86
N GLY A 849 -34.68 -3.41 -11.06
CA GLY A 849 -34.22 -4.63 -10.38
C GLY A 849 -35.20 -5.16 -9.31
N LEU A 850 -35.84 -4.27 -8.53
CA LEU A 850 -36.88 -4.66 -7.56
C LEU A 850 -38.12 -5.24 -8.25
N ARG A 851 -38.53 -4.68 -9.39
CA ARG A 851 -39.65 -5.19 -10.18
C ARG A 851 -39.37 -6.61 -10.68
N LEU A 852 -38.17 -6.86 -11.22
CA LEU A 852 -37.76 -8.18 -11.65
C LEU A 852 -37.84 -9.19 -10.50
N LEU A 853 -37.35 -8.82 -9.32
CA LEU A 853 -37.41 -9.65 -8.12
C LEU A 853 -38.84 -10.01 -7.72
N ILE A 854 -39.75 -9.02 -7.65
CA ILE A 854 -41.15 -9.23 -7.25
C ILE A 854 -41.86 -10.20 -8.21
N VAL A 855 -41.69 -10.03 -9.52
CA VAL A 855 -42.32 -10.90 -10.53
C VAL A 855 -41.76 -12.32 -10.46
N ALA A 856 -40.44 -12.47 -10.30
CA ALA A 856 -39.82 -13.78 -10.18
C ALA A 856 -40.23 -14.51 -8.89
N THR A 857 -40.32 -13.79 -7.76
CA THR A 857 -40.81 -14.37 -6.51
C THR A 857 -42.29 -14.74 -6.59
N LEU A 858 -43.14 -13.94 -7.24
CA LEU A 858 -44.53 -14.35 -7.50
C LEU A 858 -44.59 -15.66 -8.30
N ALA A 859 -43.72 -15.86 -9.30
CA ALA A 859 -43.67 -17.11 -10.05
C ALA A 859 -43.28 -18.29 -9.14
N GLU A 860 -42.28 -18.12 -8.27
CA GLU A 860 -41.90 -19.14 -7.28
C GLU A 860 -43.07 -19.49 -6.35
N ILE A 861 -43.71 -18.50 -5.75
CA ILE A 861 -44.87 -18.71 -4.87
C ILE A 861 -46.05 -19.35 -5.62
N SER A 862 -46.25 -19.00 -6.89
CA SER A 862 -47.28 -19.62 -7.74
C SER A 862 -47.00 -21.11 -7.91
N ALA A 863 -45.74 -21.52 -8.06
CA ALA A 863 -45.37 -22.93 -8.10
C ALA A 863 -45.67 -23.63 -6.78
N TYR A 864 -45.26 -23.06 -5.63
CA TYR A 864 -45.59 -23.60 -4.30
C TYR A 864 -47.11 -23.76 -4.09
N HIS A 865 -47.90 -22.81 -4.60
CA HIS A 865 -49.36 -22.81 -4.56
C HIS A 865 -50.01 -23.73 -5.63
N GLY A 866 -49.24 -24.61 -6.28
CA GLY A 866 -49.75 -25.62 -7.22
C GLY A 866 -49.97 -25.14 -8.66
N LYS A 867 -49.49 -23.95 -9.03
CA LYS A 867 -49.61 -23.36 -10.38
C LYS A 867 -48.28 -23.41 -11.16
N SER A 868 -47.59 -24.55 -11.13
CA SER A 868 -46.25 -24.72 -11.69
C SER A 868 -46.13 -24.39 -13.19
N ALA A 869 -47.15 -24.71 -14.00
CA ALA A 869 -47.17 -24.36 -15.43
C ALA A 869 -47.23 -22.84 -15.66
N GLN A 870 -48.03 -22.13 -14.85
CA GLN A 870 -48.11 -20.67 -14.91
C GLN A 870 -46.79 -20.04 -14.46
N ALA A 871 -46.18 -20.57 -13.39
CA ALA A 871 -44.87 -20.13 -12.91
C ALA A 871 -43.79 -20.25 -14.00
N ARG A 872 -43.72 -21.41 -14.67
CA ARG A 872 -42.79 -21.64 -15.79
C ARG A 872 -42.99 -20.64 -16.93
N ALA A 873 -44.23 -20.42 -17.35
CA ALA A 873 -44.55 -19.47 -18.43
C ALA A 873 -44.22 -17.99 -18.08
N VAL A 874 -44.20 -17.62 -16.80
CA VAL A 874 -43.74 -16.29 -16.36
C VAL A 874 -42.22 -16.22 -16.39
N LEU A 875 -41.53 -17.23 -15.88
CA LEU A 875 -40.07 -17.27 -15.82
C LEU A 875 -39.43 -17.36 -17.22
N ASP A 876 -40.02 -18.14 -18.13
CA ASP A 876 -39.56 -18.23 -19.53
C ASP A 876 -39.69 -16.88 -20.26
N ARG A 877 -40.74 -16.10 -19.96
CA ARG A 877 -40.89 -14.72 -20.46
C ARG A 877 -39.84 -13.79 -19.88
N LEU A 878 -39.58 -13.82 -18.58
CA LEU A 878 -38.51 -13.01 -17.98
C LEU A 878 -37.14 -13.31 -18.60
N VAL A 879 -36.86 -14.59 -18.87
CA VAL A 879 -35.64 -15.02 -19.54
C VAL A 879 -35.58 -14.56 -21.01
N ALA A 880 -36.72 -14.49 -21.70
CA ALA A 880 -36.79 -13.96 -23.07
C ALA A 880 -36.62 -12.43 -23.10
N ASP A 881 -37.27 -11.72 -22.17
CA ASP A 881 -37.24 -10.26 -22.06
C ASP A 881 -35.85 -9.72 -21.64
N ALA A 882 -35.04 -10.54 -20.96
CA ALA A 882 -33.68 -10.19 -20.55
C ALA A 882 -32.72 -9.95 -21.74
N ALA A 883 -33.03 -10.45 -22.95
CA ALA A 883 -32.21 -10.29 -24.16
C ALA A 883 -30.71 -10.59 -23.90
N ASP A 884 -29.81 -9.67 -24.27
CA ASP A 884 -28.35 -9.79 -24.10
C ASP A 884 -27.84 -9.29 -22.73
N ASP A 885 -28.72 -8.90 -21.80
CA ASP A 885 -28.32 -8.49 -20.45
C ASP A 885 -27.93 -9.73 -19.62
N ALA A 886 -26.62 -9.88 -19.39
CA ALA A 886 -26.06 -10.98 -18.61
C ALA A 886 -26.63 -11.03 -17.18
N TYR A 887 -26.79 -9.88 -16.52
CA TYR A 887 -27.30 -9.83 -15.15
C TYR A 887 -28.79 -10.21 -15.09
N ALA A 888 -29.61 -9.62 -15.95
CA ALA A 888 -31.03 -9.95 -16.01
C ALA A 888 -31.28 -11.43 -16.36
N THR A 889 -30.48 -11.98 -17.28
CA THR A 889 -30.51 -13.39 -17.64
C THR A 889 -30.13 -14.28 -16.46
N THR A 890 -29.06 -13.97 -15.74
CA THR A 890 -28.63 -14.73 -14.56
C THR A 890 -29.68 -14.70 -13.43
N VAL A 891 -30.33 -13.55 -13.19
CA VAL A 891 -31.40 -13.44 -12.18
C VAL A 891 -32.61 -14.31 -12.56
N ALA A 892 -33.11 -14.18 -13.80
CA ALA A 892 -34.29 -14.91 -14.24
C ALA A 892 -34.07 -16.42 -14.29
N THR A 893 -32.91 -16.86 -14.79
CA THR A 893 -32.54 -18.28 -14.84
C THR A 893 -32.27 -18.89 -13.47
N CYS A 894 -31.69 -18.13 -12.52
CA CYS A 894 -31.53 -18.56 -11.13
C CYS A 894 -32.88 -18.83 -10.46
N MET A 895 -33.87 -17.97 -10.71
CA MET A 895 -35.22 -18.17 -10.19
C MET A 895 -35.89 -19.38 -10.86
N ALA A 896 -35.76 -19.53 -12.18
CA ALA A 896 -36.25 -20.70 -12.90
C ALA A 896 -35.64 -22.02 -12.38
N SER A 897 -34.33 -22.07 -12.17
CA SER A 897 -33.66 -23.28 -11.68
C SER A 897 -34.07 -23.65 -10.26
N ARG A 898 -34.26 -22.65 -9.38
CA ARG A 898 -34.77 -22.86 -8.01
C ARG A 898 -36.19 -23.43 -8.03
N VAL A 899 -37.09 -22.84 -8.82
CA VAL A 899 -38.47 -23.31 -8.93
C VAL A 899 -38.51 -24.73 -9.47
N ALA A 900 -37.73 -25.02 -10.52
CA ALA A 900 -37.65 -26.37 -11.10
C ALA A 900 -37.18 -27.41 -10.07
N SER A 901 -36.18 -27.10 -9.25
CA SER A 901 -35.70 -27.99 -8.18
C SER A 901 -36.77 -28.31 -7.14
N VAL A 902 -37.55 -27.32 -6.71
CA VAL A 902 -38.62 -27.55 -5.71
C VAL A 902 -39.83 -28.27 -6.32
N VAL A 903 -40.14 -27.99 -7.59
CA VAL A 903 -41.18 -28.71 -8.34
C VAL A 903 -40.84 -30.18 -8.52
N GLY A 904 -39.55 -30.52 -8.58
CA GLY A 904 -39.09 -31.89 -8.84
C GLY A 904 -38.86 -32.19 -10.32
N ASP A 905 -38.57 -31.17 -11.14
CA ASP A 905 -38.32 -31.29 -12.59
C ASP A 905 -36.81 -31.12 -12.89
N PRO A 906 -36.03 -32.20 -12.97
CA PRO A 906 -34.58 -32.11 -13.17
C PRO A 906 -34.19 -31.66 -14.58
N GLU A 907 -35.00 -31.93 -15.61
CA GLU A 907 -34.71 -31.47 -16.97
C GLU A 907 -34.83 -29.95 -17.06
N TRP A 908 -35.90 -29.38 -16.50
CA TRP A 908 -36.08 -27.94 -16.45
C TRP A 908 -34.99 -27.27 -15.60
N ALA A 909 -34.64 -27.86 -14.46
CA ALA A 909 -33.57 -27.33 -13.60
C ALA A 909 -32.21 -27.30 -14.33
N LEU A 910 -31.87 -28.35 -15.07
CA LEU A 910 -30.62 -28.43 -15.83
C LEU A 910 -30.57 -27.40 -16.98
N GLN A 911 -31.67 -27.24 -17.72
CA GLN A 911 -31.78 -26.27 -18.80
C GLN A 911 -31.63 -24.82 -18.28
N ALA A 912 -32.37 -24.48 -17.23
CA ALA A 912 -32.32 -23.15 -16.62
C ALA A 912 -30.93 -22.85 -16.04
N ALA A 913 -30.36 -23.80 -15.28
CA ALA A 913 -29.03 -23.65 -14.71
C ALA A 913 -27.94 -23.50 -15.79
N GLY A 914 -28.01 -24.29 -16.86
CA GLY A 914 -27.07 -24.20 -17.98
C GLY A 914 -27.07 -22.84 -18.67
N ARG A 915 -28.26 -22.27 -18.93
CA ARG A 915 -28.39 -20.94 -19.53
C ARG A 915 -27.85 -19.83 -18.62
N GLY A 916 -28.11 -19.89 -17.31
CA GLY A 916 -27.59 -18.91 -16.35
C GLY A 916 -26.07 -18.98 -16.18
N ILE A 917 -25.50 -20.18 -16.16
CA ILE A 917 -24.04 -20.39 -16.08
C ILE A 917 -23.35 -19.90 -17.36
N ALA A 918 -23.98 -20.06 -18.53
CA ALA A 918 -23.44 -19.56 -19.80
C ALA A 918 -23.44 -18.02 -19.87
N ALA A 919 -24.40 -17.35 -19.21
CA ALA A 919 -24.47 -15.89 -19.16
C ALA A 919 -23.41 -15.26 -18.23
N ASP A 920 -22.98 -15.96 -17.18
CA ASP A 920 -21.92 -15.53 -16.26
C ASP A 920 -20.97 -16.69 -15.92
N PRO A 921 -20.08 -17.08 -16.85
CA PRO A 921 -19.21 -18.25 -16.68
C PRO A 921 -18.14 -18.05 -15.59
N GLN A 922 -17.81 -16.80 -15.26
CA GLN A 922 -16.86 -16.46 -14.21
C GLN A 922 -17.50 -16.37 -12.82
N PHE A 923 -18.82 -16.53 -12.73
CA PHE A 923 -19.58 -16.36 -11.48
C PHE A 923 -19.33 -15.00 -10.82
N SER A 924 -19.28 -13.95 -11.65
CA SER A 924 -19.20 -12.55 -11.24
C SER A 924 -20.32 -12.19 -10.26
N PHE A 925 -21.48 -12.85 -10.37
CA PHE A 925 -22.62 -12.73 -9.46
C PHE A 925 -22.66 -13.90 -8.46
N GLY A 926 -21.69 -13.98 -7.55
CA GLY A 926 -21.45 -15.15 -6.69
C GLY A 926 -22.68 -15.71 -5.93
N PHE A 927 -23.62 -14.86 -5.51
CA PHE A 927 -24.87 -15.31 -4.88
C PHE A 927 -25.77 -16.08 -5.86
N LEU A 928 -26.07 -15.51 -7.03
CA LEU A 928 -26.91 -16.14 -8.06
C LEU A 928 -26.24 -17.41 -8.62
N GLY A 929 -24.92 -17.34 -8.84
CA GLY A 929 -24.11 -18.48 -9.27
C GLY A 929 -24.18 -19.67 -8.32
N THR A 930 -24.32 -19.44 -7.02
CA THR A 930 -24.48 -20.50 -6.02
C THR A 930 -25.75 -21.32 -6.27
N TYR A 931 -26.90 -20.66 -6.41
CA TYR A 931 -28.18 -21.36 -6.62
C TYR A 931 -28.26 -22.06 -7.98
N LEU A 932 -27.69 -21.47 -9.04
CA LEU A 932 -27.58 -22.11 -10.35
C LEU A 932 -26.77 -23.42 -10.28
N ARG A 933 -25.64 -23.40 -9.57
CA ARG A 933 -24.80 -24.60 -9.38
C ARG A 933 -25.48 -25.64 -8.50
N LEU A 934 -26.12 -25.22 -7.41
CA LEU A 934 -26.90 -26.12 -6.55
C LEU A 934 -28.03 -26.82 -7.34
N ALA A 935 -28.78 -26.07 -8.15
CA ALA A 935 -29.84 -26.64 -8.99
C ALA A 935 -29.29 -27.61 -10.05
N ARG A 936 -28.13 -27.29 -10.65
CA ARG A 936 -27.44 -28.20 -11.58
C ARG A 936 -27.02 -29.50 -10.90
N HIS A 937 -26.41 -29.42 -9.71
CA HIS A 937 -26.01 -30.61 -8.96
C HIS A 937 -27.20 -31.46 -8.55
N TRP A 938 -28.29 -30.83 -8.08
CA TRP A 938 -29.52 -31.53 -7.78
C TRP A 938 -30.10 -32.23 -9.01
N ALA A 939 -30.17 -31.55 -10.17
CA ALA A 939 -30.66 -32.14 -11.41
C ALA A 939 -29.81 -33.34 -11.88
N LEU A 940 -28.48 -33.26 -11.77
CA LEU A 940 -27.56 -34.36 -12.10
C LEU A 940 -27.80 -35.57 -11.19
N ALA A 941 -27.94 -35.35 -9.88
CA ALA A 941 -28.24 -36.43 -8.94
C ALA A 941 -29.59 -37.10 -9.23
N MET A 942 -30.64 -36.31 -9.47
CA MET A 942 -31.99 -36.82 -9.74
C MET A 942 -32.12 -37.52 -11.10
N THR A 943 -31.19 -37.30 -12.03
CA THR A 943 -31.11 -38.01 -13.32
C THR A 943 -30.12 -39.19 -13.30
N GLY A 944 -29.52 -39.50 -12.15
CA GLY A 944 -28.60 -40.64 -11.97
C GLY A 944 -27.15 -40.40 -12.40
N HIS A 945 -26.77 -39.16 -12.71
CA HIS A 945 -25.40 -38.79 -13.08
C HIS A 945 -24.54 -38.54 -11.83
N ASP A 946 -23.94 -39.61 -11.31
CA ASP A 946 -23.09 -39.61 -10.11
C ASP A 946 -23.73 -38.84 -8.92
N PRO A 947 -24.85 -39.36 -8.38
CA PRO A 947 -25.61 -38.66 -7.34
C PRO A 947 -24.80 -38.42 -6.06
N GLY A 948 -23.80 -39.26 -5.77
CA GLY A 948 -22.89 -39.08 -4.62
C GLY A 948 -22.00 -37.85 -4.79
N ALA A 949 -21.27 -37.75 -5.91
CA ALA A 949 -20.39 -36.61 -6.16
C ALA A 949 -21.18 -35.30 -6.32
N ALA A 950 -22.37 -35.35 -6.92
CA ALA A 950 -23.26 -34.21 -7.02
C ALA A 950 -23.73 -33.72 -5.64
N ALA A 951 -24.10 -34.63 -4.73
CA ALA A 951 -24.47 -34.30 -3.36
C ALA A 951 -23.29 -33.68 -2.58
N ASP A 952 -22.08 -34.26 -2.69
CA ASP A 952 -20.88 -33.72 -2.04
C ASP A 952 -20.54 -32.30 -2.53
N ALA A 953 -20.68 -32.05 -3.83
CA ALA A 953 -20.46 -30.73 -4.42
C ALA A 953 -21.51 -29.70 -3.94
N ALA A 954 -22.78 -30.12 -3.85
CA ALA A 954 -23.85 -29.28 -3.32
C ALA A 954 -23.66 -28.95 -1.84
N GLU A 955 -23.27 -29.93 -1.02
CA GLU A 955 -23.01 -29.72 0.41
C GLU A 955 -21.90 -28.68 0.66
N ARG A 956 -20.79 -28.77 -0.09
CA ARG A 956 -19.72 -27.78 -0.03
C ARG A 956 -20.22 -26.36 -0.36
N LEU A 957 -21.10 -26.23 -1.35
CA LEU A 957 -21.69 -24.94 -1.73
C LEU A 957 -22.64 -24.39 -0.68
N ILE A 958 -23.48 -25.24 -0.08
CA ILE A 958 -24.38 -24.83 1.00
C ILE A 958 -23.56 -24.31 2.19
N VAL A 959 -22.56 -25.08 2.63
CA VAL A 959 -21.71 -24.69 3.76
C VAL A 959 -20.96 -23.39 3.47
N ALA A 960 -20.33 -23.28 2.30
CA ALA A 960 -19.52 -22.11 1.95
C ALA A 960 -20.35 -20.84 1.77
N ASN A 961 -21.53 -20.94 1.14
CA ASN A 961 -22.20 -19.76 0.58
C ASN A 961 -23.58 -19.47 1.19
N LEU A 962 -24.21 -20.44 1.89
CA LEU A 962 -25.53 -20.26 2.49
C LEU A 962 -25.52 -20.22 4.02
N THR A 963 -24.44 -20.64 4.69
CA THR A 963 -24.38 -20.67 6.17
C THR A 963 -23.60 -19.52 6.80
N LYS A 964 -22.67 -18.88 6.06
CA LYS A 964 -21.80 -17.81 6.55
C LYS A 964 -21.48 -16.77 5.45
N PRO A 965 -22.25 -15.66 5.33
CA PRO A 965 -23.43 -15.33 6.12
C PRO A 965 -24.61 -16.27 5.80
N ILE A 966 -25.54 -16.39 6.75
CA ILE A 966 -26.77 -17.16 6.56
C ILE A 966 -27.61 -16.54 5.43
N ARG A 967 -28.19 -17.39 4.59
CA ARG A 967 -29.02 -16.97 3.44
C ARG A 967 -30.38 -17.66 3.44
N SER A 968 -31.36 -16.99 2.83
CA SER A 968 -32.69 -17.54 2.63
C SER A 968 -32.67 -18.85 1.84
N CYS A 969 -33.67 -19.70 2.09
CA CYS A 969 -33.84 -21.02 1.47
C CYS A 969 -32.78 -22.05 1.87
N VAL A 970 -31.93 -21.78 2.85
CA VAL A 970 -30.94 -22.75 3.35
C VAL A 970 -31.61 -24.06 3.79
N SER A 971 -32.75 -24.02 4.48
CA SER A 971 -33.50 -25.22 4.87
C SER A 971 -34.05 -25.98 3.66
N THR A 972 -34.51 -25.27 2.62
CA THR A 972 -34.94 -25.88 1.36
C THR A 972 -33.77 -26.60 0.67
N TRP A 973 -32.58 -26.00 0.63
CA TRP A 973 -31.43 -26.61 -0.02
C TRP A 973 -30.82 -27.78 0.77
N TYR A 974 -30.90 -27.77 2.10
CA TYR A 974 -30.60 -28.96 2.89
C TYR A 974 -31.63 -30.08 2.66
N ALA A 975 -32.91 -29.77 2.47
CA ALA A 975 -33.92 -30.77 2.09
C ALA A 975 -33.62 -31.37 0.70
N LEU A 976 -33.28 -30.55 -0.29
CA LEU A 976 -32.88 -31.00 -1.62
C LEU A 976 -31.55 -31.78 -1.60
N LEU A 977 -30.61 -31.43 -0.72
CA LEU A 977 -29.42 -32.24 -0.47
C LEU A 977 -29.77 -33.62 0.08
N ALA A 978 -30.72 -33.69 1.01
CA ALA A 978 -31.22 -34.98 1.49
C ALA A 978 -31.88 -35.80 0.38
N GLU A 979 -32.64 -35.20 -0.55
CA GLU A 979 -33.14 -35.89 -1.74
C GLU A 979 -31.99 -36.48 -2.59
N MET A 980 -30.92 -35.70 -2.84
CA MET A 980 -29.74 -36.20 -3.56
C MET A 980 -29.08 -37.38 -2.84
N ARG A 981 -28.96 -37.31 -1.51
CA ARG A 981 -28.38 -38.39 -0.69
C ARG A 981 -29.27 -39.65 -0.68
N VAL A 982 -30.60 -39.48 -0.68
CA VAL A 982 -31.57 -40.58 -0.86
C VAL A 982 -31.41 -41.23 -2.23
N ALA A 983 -31.24 -40.44 -3.30
CA ALA A 983 -30.98 -40.93 -4.65
C ALA A 983 -29.62 -41.66 -4.77
N ALA A 984 -28.60 -41.18 -4.05
CA ALA A 984 -27.28 -41.81 -3.97
C ALA A 984 -27.24 -43.09 -3.11
N GLY A 985 -28.31 -43.39 -2.36
CA GLY A 985 -28.35 -44.53 -1.43
C GLY A 985 -27.59 -44.31 -0.12
N THR A 986 -27.14 -43.09 0.17
CA THR A 986 -26.42 -42.74 1.42
C THR A 986 -27.41 -42.25 2.48
N THR A 987 -28.13 -43.16 3.12
CA THR A 987 -29.26 -42.85 4.04
C THR A 987 -28.84 -42.08 5.29
N ASP A 988 -27.67 -42.36 5.87
CA ASP A 988 -27.19 -41.67 7.06
C ASP A 988 -26.87 -40.20 6.76
N ALA A 989 -26.21 -39.94 5.63
CA ALA A 989 -25.93 -38.58 5.16
C ALA A 989 -27.23 -37.82 4.81
N ALA A 990 -28.27 -38.52 4.32
CA ALA A 990 -29.58 -37.91 4.10
C ALA A 990 -30.24 -37.48 5.42
N ALA A 991 -30.15 -38.32 6.47
CA ALA A 991 -30.66 -37.98 7.80
C ALA A 991 -29.92 -36.75 8.38
N VAL A 992 -28.60 -36.70 8.26
CA VAL A 992 -27.79 -35.55 8.70
C VAL A 992 -28.20 -34.28 7.97
N ALA A 993 -28.41 -34.32 6.66
CA ALA A 993 -28.86 -33.16 5.89
C ALA A 993 -30.24 -32.68 6.34
N LEU A 994 -31.18 -33.58 6.65
CA LEU A 994 -32.50 -33.23 7.20
C LEU A 994 -32.41 -32.59 8.58
N ASP A 995 -31.53 -33.09 9.45
CA ASP A 995 -31.30 -32.50 10.77
C ASP A 995 -30.68 -31.10 10.67
N GLN A 996 -29.78 -30.87 9.70
CA GLN A 996 -29.28 -29.51 9.41
C GLN A 996 -30.38 -28.58 8.91
N ALA A 997 -31.31 -29.10 8.10
CA ALA A 997 -32.45 -28.33 7.62
C ALA A 997 -33.39 -27.92 8.78
N ASP A 998 -33.65 -28.84 9.72
CA ASP A 998 -34.45 -28.57 10.92
C ASP A 998 -33.75 -27.57 11.85
N ASN A 999 -32.45 -27.72 12.06
CA ASN A 999 -31.66 -26.76 12.83
C ASN A 999 -31.77 -25.34 12.24
N CYS A 1000 -31.67 -25.21 10.92
CA CYS A 1000 -31.85 -23.92 10.25
C CYS A 1000 -33.30 -23.42 10.37
N ARG A 1001 -34.28 -24.30 10.17
CA ARG A 1001 -35.71 -23.98 10.27
C ARG A 1001 -36.06 -23.44 11.66
N ASP A 1002 -35.62 -24.11 12.70
CA ASP A 1002 -36.00 -23.80 14.07
C ASP A 1002 -35.20 -22.61 14.64
N ARG A 1003 -33.95 -22.45 14.21
CA ARG A 1003 -33.12 -21.29 14.58
C ARG A 1003 -33.56 -19.99 13.91
N TYR A 1004 -33.93 -20.06 12.63
CA TYR A 1004 -34.19 -18.87 11.81
C TYR A 1004 -35.67 -18.68 11.45
N GLY A 1005 -36.55 -19.60 11.83
CA GLY A 1005 -38.00 -19.46 11.68
C GLY A 1005 -38.54 -19.61 10.25
N GLN A 1006 -37.73 -20.06 9.28
CA GLN A 1006 -38.17 -20.25 7.89
C GLN A 1006 -39.04 -21.52 7.76
N ARG A 1007 -40.36 -21.37 7.65
CA ARG A 1007 -41.35 -22.47 7.59
C ARG A 1007 -41.80 -22.84 6.16
N SER A 1008 -41.30 -22.15 5.12
CA SER A 1008 -41.67 -22.43 3.72
C SER A 1008 -41.25 -23.82 3.23
N ALA A 1009 -40.30 -24.47 3.91
CA ALA A 1009 -39.79 -25.79 3.54
C ALA A 1009 -40.49 -26.95 4.27
N ASP A 1010 -41.41 -26.69 5.21
CA ASP A 1010 -41.96 -27.73 6.10
C ASP A 1010 -42.59 -28.91 5.33
N GLY A 1011 -43.40 -28.60 4.31
CA GLY A 1011 -44.00 -29.61 3.45
C GLY A 1011 -42.96 -30.45 2.71
N LEU A 1012 -41.90 -29.82 2.17
CA LEU A 1012 -40.80 -30.52 1.50
C LEU A 1012 -40.02 -31.41 2.47
N LEU A 1013 -39.67 -30.92 3.65
CA LEU A 1013 -38.90 -31.66 4.66
C LEU A 1013 -39.60 -32.97 5.07
N LEU A 1014 -40.90 -32.91 5.32
CA LEU A 1014 -41.71 -34.09 5.64
C LEU A 1014 -41.76 -35.08 4.46
N LEU A 1015 -41.84 -34.56 3.23
CA LEU A 1015 -41.85 -35.36 2.00
C LEU A 1015 -40.53 -36.12 1.81
N VAL A 1016 -39.39 -35.46 2.02
CA VAL A 1016 -38.07 -36.10 1.91
C VAL A 1016 -37.85 -37.09 3.06
N ARG A 1017 -38.33 -36.79 4.27
CA ARG A 1017 -38.34 -37.75 5.40
C ARG A 1017 -39.17 -38.99 5.06
N ALA A 1018 -40.32 -38.83 4.41
CA ALA A 1018 -41.14 -39.97 3.95
C ALA A 1018 -40.41 -40.80 2.88
N GLN A 1019 -39.69 -40.15 1.95
CA GLN A 1019 -38.85 -40.85 0.95
C GLN A 1019 -37.69 -41.60 1.60
N LEU A 1020 -37.05 -41.04 2.62
CA LEU A 1020 -35.98 -41.70 3.38
C LEU A 1020 -36.53 -42.92 4.15
N ALA A 1021 -37.67 -42.78 4.82
CA ALA A 1021 -38.33 -43.91 5.50
C ALA A 1021 -38.69 -45.04 4.53
N LYS A 1022 -39.17 -44.69 3.32
CA LYS A 1022 -39.39 -45.66 2.23
C LYS A 1022 -38.10 -46.39 1.84
N LYS A 1023 -36.97 -45.68 1.73
CA LYS A 1023 -35.66 -46.31 1.43
C LYS A 1023 -35.12 -47.17 2.55
N LEU A 1024 -35.40 -46.84 3.81
CA LEU A 1024 -35.05 -47.63 4.99
C LEU A 1024 -36.01 -48.81 5.25
N ALA A 1025 -36.93 -49.09 4.33
CA ALA A 1025 -37.94 -50.14 4.45
C ALA A 1025 -38.86 -49.99 5.68
N ASP A 1026 -39.19 -48.76 6.06
CA ASP A 1026 -40.23 -48.42 7.05
C ASP A 1026 -41.48 -47.85 6.34
N PRO A 1027 -42.35 -48.70 5.74
CA PRO A 1027 -43.51 -48.24 4.99
C PRO A 1027 -44.54 -47.55 5.89
N GLY A 1028 -44.72 -48.00 7.13
CA GLY A 1028 -45.63 -47.37 8.09
C GLY A 1028 -45.19 -45.95 8.48
N GLY A 1029 -43.88 -45.76 8.70
CA GLY A 1029 -43.31 -44.43 8.88
C GLY A 1029 -43.41 -43.56 7.64
N ALA A 1030 -43.17 -44.12 6.45
CA ALA A 1030 -43.28 -43.40 5.18
C ALA A 1030 -44.70 -42.89 4.91
N VAL A 1031 -45.74 -43.73 5.10
CA VAL A 1031 -47.15 -43.33 4.95
C VAL A 1031 -47.52 -42.25 5.95
N ARG A 1032 -47.16 -42.41 7.24
CA ARG A 1032 -47.44 -41.43 8.29
C ARG A 1032 -46.82 -40.06 7.95
N LEU A 1033 -45.54 -40.04 7.56
CA LEU A 1033 -44.83 -38.80 7.21
C LEU A 1033 -45.38 -38.15 5.93
N ALA A 1034 -45.80 -38.94 4.94
CA ALA A 1034 -46.41 -38.42 3.71
C ALA A 1034 -47.81 -37.83 3.97
N GLU A 1035 -48.61 -38.46 4.83
CA GLU A 1035 -49.89 -37.91 5.31
C GLU A 1035 -49.70 -36.62 6.12
N GLU A 1036 -48.69 -36.58 6.98
CA GLU A 1036 -48.32 -35.38 7.72
C GLU A 1036 -47.87 -34.26 6.77
N ALA A 1037 -47.05 -34.57 5.76
CA ALA A 1037 -46.64 -33.63 4.71
C ALA A 1037 -47.87 -33.06 3.99
N ARG A 1038 -48.83 -33.91 3.60
CA ARG A 1038 -50.09 -33.51 2.96
C ARG A 1038 -50.91 -32.58 3.85
N ALA A 1039 -51.05 -32.91 5.14
CA ALA A 1039 -51.82 -32.11 6.09
C ALA A 1039 -51.17 -30.75 6.38
N VAL A 1040 -49.85 -30.72 6.60
CA VAL A 1040 -49.08 -29.49 6.82
C VAL A 1040 -49.13 -28.60 5.59
N ALA A 1041 -48.80 -29.14 4.42
CA ALA A 1041 -48.83 -28.40 3.15
C ALA A 1041 -50.24 -27.88 2.82
N GLY A 1042 -51.28 -28.67 3.09
CA GLY A 1042 -52.68 -28.25 2.93
C GLY A 1042 -53.05 -27.05 3.79
N ARG A 1043 -52.66 -27.05 5.08
CA ARG A 1043 -52.87 -25.88 5.98
C ARG A 1043 -52.12 -24.63 5.53
N GLN A 1044 -50.94 -24.82 4.93
CA GLN A 1044 -50.13 -23.73 4.40
C GLN A 1044 -50.63 -23.22 3.03
N GLU A 1045 -51.58 -23.94 2.40
CA GLU A 1045 -51.98 -23.78 0.98
C GLU A 1045 -50.78 -23.96 0.01
N ALA A 1046 -49.82 -24.81 0.37
CA ALA A 1046 -48.65 -25.20 -0.43
C ALA A 1046 -48.98 -26.43 -1.30
N TYR A 1047 -49.95 -26.28 -2.22
CA TYR A 1047 -50.54 -27.38 -2.98
C TYR A 1047 -49.55 -28.19 -3.83
N LEU A 1048 -48.37 -27.65 -4.15
CA LEU A 1048 -47.30 -28.42 -4.78
C LEU A 1048 -46.90 -29.64 -3.94
N PHE A 1049 -46.72 -29.47 -2.64
CA PHE A 1049 -46.29 -30.55 -1.76
C PHE A 1049 -47.46 -31.48 -1.39
N VAL A 1050 -48.70 -30.99 -1.44
CA VAL A 1050 -49.91 -31.84 -1.36
C VAL A 1050 -49.90 -32.84 -2.53
N GLN A 1051 -49.74 -32.36 -3.77
CA GLN A 1051 -49.69 -33.20 -4.96
C GLN A 1051 -48.53 -34.20 -4.91
N ARG A 1052 -47.33 -33.74 -4.54
CA ARG A 1052 -46.15 -34.62 -4.40
C ARG A 1052 -46.34 -35.69 -3.30
N ALA A 1053 -47.02 -35.35 -2.20
CA ALA A 1053 -47.33 -36.32 -1.13
C ALA A 1053 -48.37 -37.35 -1.57
N GLU A 1054 -49.40 -36.94 -2.32
CA GLU A 1054 -50.41 -37.85 -2.87
C GLU A 1054 -49.82 -38.84 -3.88
N LEU A 1055 -48.89 -38.38 -4.72
CA LEU A 1055 -48.13 -39.26 -5.62
C LEU A 1055 -47.30 -40.29 -4.83
N LEU A 1056 -46.58 -39.85 -3.79
CA LEU A 1056 -45.79 -40.74 -2.95
C LEU A 1056 -46.67 -41.78 -2.21
N LEU A 1057 -47.83 -41.36 -1.68
CA LEU A 1057 -48.80 -42.24 -1.04
C LEU A 1057 -49.32 -43.29 -2.02
N THR A 1058 -49.67 -42.87 -3.25
CA THR A 1058 -50.11 -43.79 -4.31
C THR A 1058 -49.05 -44.84 -4.63
N ASP A 1059 -47.78 -44.42 -4.73
CA ASP A 1059 -46.66 -45.32 -5.00
C ASP A 1059 -46.40 -46.30 -3.84
N LEU A 1060 -46.55 -45.84 -2.59
CA LEU A 1060 -46.41 -46.68 -1.40
C LEU A 1060 -47.52 -47.75 -1.34
N THR A 1061 -48.77 -47.36 -1.63
CA THR A 1061 -49.91 -48.30 -1.65
C THR A 1061 -49.79 -49.33 -2.76
N ARG A 1062 -49.26 -48.98 -3.94
CA ARG A 1062 -48.98 -49.95 -5.01
C ARG A 1062 -47.93 -50.98 -4.63
N GLN A 1063 -46.87 -50.56 -3.92
CA GLN A 1063 -45.83 -51.47 -3.42
C GLN A 1063 -46.33 -52.43 -2.34
N GLU A 1064 -47.22 -51.99 -1.44
CA GLU A 1064 -47.83 -52.86 -0.42
C GLU A 1064 -48.80 -53.91 -1.02
N LEU A 1065 -49.44 -53.61 -2.15
CA LEU A 1065 -50.38 -54.50 -2.83
C LEU A 1065 -49.73 -55.44 -3.85
N GLY A 1066 -48.41 -55.34 -4.10
CA GLY A 1066 -47.69 -56.20 -5.04
C GLY A 1066 -48.12 -56.05 -6.51
N VAL A 1067 -48.79 -54.95 -6.86
CA VAL A 1067 -49.23 -54.69 -8.23
C VAL A 1067 -48.16 -53.84 -8.93
N GLN A 1068 -47.39 -54.45 -9.84
CA GLN A 1068 -46.45 -53.76 -10.73
C GLN A 1068 -47.17 -52.91 -11.78
#